data_AF-A0A8T2C1M0-F1
#
_entry.id   AF-A0A8T2C1M0-F1
#
_cell.length_a   1.000
_cell.length_b   1.000
_cell.length_c   1.000
_cell.angle_alpha   90.00
_cell.angle_beta   90.00
_cell.angle_gamma   90.00
#
_symmetry.space_group_name_H-M   'P 1'
#
loop_
_entity.id
_entity.type
_entity.pdbx_description
1 polymer ?
#
loop_
_entity_poly.entity_id
_entity_poly.type
_entity_poly.pdbx_seq_one_letter_code
_entity_poly.pdbx_strand_id
1 'polypeptide(L)'
;MSCFLLPKAIRSKLSSAIANFWWKTNENSNGIHWIAWDKLCTPYAEGGLGFRSLEEFNLALLAKQLWRLIRFPNSLLSRVLRGRYFRFSDPLHIGSSNRPSYGWRSIMAAKPLLVSGLRRTIGSGMLTKVWEDPWIPTIPARAAKSLLDTRDPLLYVNDLIDQSTKLWKLDRLQALIDPADIPLILGIRPSRTYLSDGFSWSHTKSGNYSVKSGYWAARELSRPTCDPPFQGPGVSALQAQVWKLKTTRKLMHFAWQCVSGCLATYQRLSYRHIGNEKGCPRCGGPEESINHLLFDCPPSRQIWALSPIPTSGHIFPRSSLFYNFDFLFWRGKEFGIEEDTLELFPWILWYIWKSRNRFCFENFKEPPQETLALALQEASVWKKANTKEAADPEPLAGSVLLHSSLSRISECQTDASWHSEDSLSGHSWVLVDQDRILQLGLKSSRRSLSPLHAEIDSLLWAMECLISLGITTCAFASDCSDMISLIDNQDAWPTFAAEMASFRSQKLDLDPSSMSSSDYISIISKQMESMSMTARVSVLRNNKRLQQSRYSPYTIRTKEKEKEEQKEEAIRLGVDLSLFVAEAMFLLSDDIRSMLVFCFWLFKYAGKRKFDGPVVGRVFYVIQYVFITFIKPKNGVYEDGGKSIQWEQFKTSSYHFAFGVRVLARIVSILEIGSLVKPSGFKYYNQEIKKLEESLRSVKDVSAANGFSREAIEAKIFHLWKSLFETTPGLINPTKSIVIELFRPLLNEASRDACSRRLTSLSI
;
A
#
# COMPACT_ATOMS: atom_id res chain seq x y z
N MET A 1 -19.60 12.22 3.62
CA MET A 1 -19.66 11.78 2.21
C MET A 1 -20.19 10.36 2.01
N SER A 2 -20.15 9.45 2.99
CA SER A 2 -20.57 8.06 2.78
C SER A 2 -22.07 7.79 2.94
N CYS A 3 -22.80 8.67 3.64
CA CYS A 3 -24.23 8.48 3.94
C CYS A 3 -25.14 9.44 3.17
N PHE A 4 -24.56 10.50 2.60
CA PHE A 4 -25.29 11.57 1.94
C PHE A 4 -24.66 11.89 0.59
N LEU A 5 -25.51 12.08 -0.41
CA LEU A 5 -25.14 12.68 -1.68
C LEU A 5 -24.88 14.16 -1.41
N LEU A 6 -23.68 14.61 -1.73
CA LEU A 6 -23.30 16.00 -1.54
C LEU A 6 -24.00 16.85 -2.61
N PRO A 7 -24.70 17.93 -2.22
CA PRO A 7 -25.24 18.88 -3.17
C PRO A 7 -24.15 19.44 -4.09
N LYS A 8 -24.49 19.69 -5.36
CA LYS A 8 -23.55 20.20 -6.38
C LYS A 8 -22.81 21.45 -5.92
N ALA A 9 -23.51 22.38 -5.26
CA ALA A 9 -22.91 23.61 -4.73
C ALA A 9 -21.82 23.34 -3.68
N ILE A 10 -22.02 22.37 -2.78
CA ILE A 10 -21.02 21.99 -1.77
C ILE A 10 -19.82 21.33 -2.45
N ARG A 11 -20.05 20.42 -3.40
CA ARG A 11 -18.97 19.78 -4.16
C ARG A 11 -18.14 20.81 -4.92
N SER A 12 -18.80 21.77 -5.57
CA SER A 12 -18.11 22.86 -6.26
C SER A 12 -17.26 23.69 -5.31
N LYS A 13 -17.78 24.09 -4.14
CA LYS A 13 -17.01 24.84 -3.13
C LYS A 13 -15.78 24.05 -2.64
N LEU A 14 -15.92 22.75 -2.41
CA LEU A 14 -14.81 21.88 -1.99
C LEU A 14 -13.77 21.73 -3.11
N SER A 15 -14.19 21.44 -4.34
CA SER A 15 -13.28 21.38 -5.50
C SER A 15 -12.55 22.71 -5.71
N SER A 16 -13.24 23.84 -5.58
CA SER A 16 -12.62 25.17 -5.64
C SER A 16 -11.63 25.40 -4.52
N ALA A 17 -11.92 24.98 -3.29
CA ALA A 17 -10.99 25.10 -2.17
C ALA A 17 -9.71 24.27 -2.39
N ILE A 18 -9.84 23.03 -2.88
CA ILE A 18 -8.69 22.17 -3.18
C ILE A 18 -7.88 22.73 -4.36
N ALA A 19 -8.56 23.20 -5.41
CA ALA A 19 -7.90 23.83 -6.56
C ALA A 19 -7.15 25.10 -6.13
N ASN A 20 -7.76 25.93 -5.29
CA ASN A 20 -7.11 27.11 -4.74
C ASN A 20 -5.92 26.74 -3.87
N PHE A 21 -6.03 25.74 -2.99
CA PHE A 21 -4.89 25.26 -2.21
C PHE A 21 -3.75 24.76 -3.11
N TRP A 22 -4.07 24.07 -4.20
CA TRP A 22 -3.07 23.56 -5.14
C TRP A 22 -2.36 24.67 -5.93
N TRP A 23 -3.07 25.70 -6.35
CA TRP A 23 -2.54 26.75 -7.23
C TRP A 23 -2.06 28.00 -6.50
N LYS A 24 -2.46 28.21 -5.23
CA LYS A 24 -2.00 29.35 -4.42
C LYS A 24 -0.62 29.07 -3.83
N THR A 25 0.25 30.06 -3.95
CA THR A 25 1.58 30.09 -3.31
C THR A 25 1.58 30.87 -2.01
N ASN A 26 0.85 31.99 -1.93
CA ASN A 26 0.73 32.85 -0.75
C ASN A 26 -0.74 33.16 -0.43
N GLU A 27 -1.07 33.42 0.85
CA GLU A 27 -2.45 33.70 1.32
C GLU A 27 -3.12 34.87 0.56
N ASN A 28 -2.34 35.93 0.28
CA ASN A 28 -2.80 37.14 -0.42
C ASN A 28 -2.82 37.01 -1.96
N SER A 29 -2.39 35.88 -2.52
CA SER A 29 -2.37 35.65 -3.96
C SER A 29 -3.50 34.71 -4.37
N ASN A 30 -4.13 34.98 -5.51
CA ASN A 30 -5.20 34.11 -6.02
C ASN A 30 -4.68 32.82 -6.69
N GLY A 31 -3.36 32.72 -6.94
CA GLY A 31 -2.75 31.60 -7.64
C GLY A 31 -3.16 31.53 -9.11
N ILE A 32 -2.29 31.03 -9.99
CA ILE A 32 -2.63 30.87 -11.42
C ILE A 32 -3.10 29.43 -11.65
N HIS A 33 -4.37 29.26 -12.00
CA HIS A 33 -4.93 27.96 -12.37
C HIS A 33 -4.50 27.57 -13.79
N TRP A 34 -3.36 26.89 -13.92
CA TRP A 34 -2.79 26.55 -15.22
C TRP A 34 -3.62 25.53 -16.02
N ILE A 35 -4.27 24.59 -15.34
CA ILE A 35 -5.10 23.56 -15.96
C ILE A 35 -6.45 23.51 -15.24
N ALA A 36 -7.51 23.25 -16.00
CA ALA A 36 -8.84 22.98 -15.45
C ALA A 36 -8.83 21.80 -14.48
N TRP A 37 -9.56 21.92 -13.37
CA TRP A 37 -9.60 20.92 -12.30
C TRP A 37 -9.93 19.51 -12.79
N ASP A 38 -10.89 19.37 -13.72
CA ASP A 38 -11.32 18.08 -14.25
C ASP A 38 -10.19 17.34 -14.99
N LYS A 39 -9.30 18.07 -15.67
CA LYS A 39 -8.10 17.49 -16.31
C LYS A 39 -7.08 17.04 -15.27
N LEU A 40 -6.97 17.74 -14.14
CA LEU A 40 -6.10 17.29 -13.03
C LEU A 40 -6.62 16.01 -12.38
N CYS A 41 -7.95 15.81 -12.35
CA CYS A 41 -8.57 14.59 -11.86
C CYS A 41 -8.40 13.37 -12.80
N THR A 42 -7.80 13.57 -13.98
CA THR A 42 -7.48 12.47 -14.90
C THR A 42 -6.39 11.59 -14.28
N PRO A 43 -6.45 10.25 -14.42
CA PRO A 43 -5.46 9.35 -13.83
C PRO A 43 -4.05 9.54 -14.37
N TYR A 44 -3.03 9.14 -13.61
CA TYR A 44 -1.64 9.11 -14.10
C TYR A 44 -1.48 8.29 -15.38
N ALA A 45 -2.21 7.16 -15.51
CA ALA A 45 -2.17 6.31 -16.70
C ALA A 45 -2.71 6.99 -17.97
N GLU A 46 -3.53 8.03 -17.81
CA GLU A 46 -4.11 8.83 -18.90
C GLU A 46 -3.47 10.23 -18.99
N GLY A 47 -2.43 10.48 -18.19
CA GLY A 47 -1.65 11.72 -18.24
C GLY A 47 -2.13 12.86 -17.33
N GLY A 48 -3.04 12.62 -16.39
CA GLY A 48 -3.40 13.63 -15.37
C GLY A 48 -2.62 13.51 -14.05
N LEU A 49 -3.09 14.17 -12.98
CA LEU A 49 -2.48 14.14 -11.64
C LEU A 49 -3.13 13.11 -10.69
N GLY A 50 -4.17 12.42 -11.13
CA GLY A 50 -4.86 11.41 -10.34
C GLY A 50 -5.63 11.96 -9.13
N PHE A 51 -5.96 13.26 -9.11
CA PHE A 51 -6.90 13.77 -8.11
C PHE A 51 -8.26 13.09 -8.26
N ARG A 52 -8.96 12.89 -7.15
CA ARG A 52 -10.28 12.27 -7.18
C ARG A 52 -11.35 13.32 -7.41
N SER A 53 -12.20 13.10 -8.39
CA SER A 53 -13.43 13.88 -8.50
C SER A 53 -14.36 13.55 -7.33
N LEU A 54 -14.81 14.59 -6.62
CA LEU A 54 -15.63 14.43 -5.43
C LEU A 54 -17.02 13.86 -5.73
N GLU A 55 -17.54 14.08 -6.94
CA GLU A 55 -18.83 13.58 -7.38
C GLU A 55 -18.82 12.04 -7.49
N GLU A 56 -17.95 11.51 -8.33
CA GLU A 56 -17.79 10.07 -8.55
C GLU A 56 -17.30 9.38 -7.29
N PHE A 57 -16.45 10.04 -6.48
CA PHE A 57 -16.00 9.49 -5.20
C PHE A 57 -17.16 9.39 -4.18
N ASN A 58 -18.03 10.39 -4.13
CA ASN A 58 -19.22 10.37 -3.29
C ASN A 58 -20.20 9.28 -3.72
N LEU A 59 -20.46 9.15 -5.03
CA LEU A 59 -21.29 8.07 -5.58
C LEU A 59 -20.70 6.69 -5.26
N ALA A 60 -19.38 6.51 -5.41
CA ALA A 60 -18.72 5.25 -5.09
C ALA A 60 -18.83 4.87 -3.60
N LEU A 61 -18.78 5.85 -2.70
CA LEU A 61 -18.98 5.63 -1.26
C LEU A 61 -20.44 5.24 -0.94
N LEU A 62 -21.41 5.84 -1.62
CA LEU A 62 -22.84 5.54 -1.47
C LEU A 62 -23.18 4.16 -2.01
N ALA A 63 -22.65 3.79 -3.18
CA ALA A 63 -22.77 2.44 -3.74
C ALA A 63 -22.18 1.38 -2.80
N LYS A 64 -21.13 1.70 -2.03
CA LYS A 64 -20.62 0.78 -0.98
C LYS A 64 -21.66 0.52 0.12
N GLN A 65 -22.46 1.52 0.48
CA GLN A 65 -23.54 1.30 1.45
C GLN A 65 -24.64 0.42 0.85
N LEU A 66 -25.03 0.67 -0.39
CA LEU A 66 -26.02 -0.18 -1.08
C LEU A 66 -25.53 -1.63 -1.22
N TRP A 67 -24.26 -1.83 -1.57
CA TRP A 67 -23.62 -3.15 -1.59
C TRP A 67 -23.70 -3.88 -0.24
N ARG A 68 -23.50 -3.16 0.88
CA ARG A 68 -23.64 -3.74 2.22
C ARG A 68 -25.07 -4.17 2.53
N LEU A 69 -26.08 -3.45 2.03
CA LEU A 69 -27.48 -3.85 2.20
C LEU A 69 -27.78 -5.18 1.50
N ILE A 70 -27.18 -5.39 0.33
CA ILE A 70 -27.32 -6.61 -0.47
C ILE A 70 -26.54 -7.77 0.16
N ARG A 71 -25.28 -7.56 0.56
CA ARG A 71 -24.42 -8.62 1.11
C ARG A 71 -24.77 -9.02 2.53
N PHE A 72 -25.26 -8.08 3.34
CA PHE A 72 -25.55 -8.31 4.75
C PHE A 72 -27.00 -7.94 5.08
N PRO A 73 -27.99 -8.67 4.52
CA PRO A 73 -29.42 -8.35 4.68
C PRO A 73 -29.89 -8.43 6.14
N ASN A 74 -29.20 -9.23 6.97
CA ASN A 74 -29.51 -9.43 8.39
C ASN A 74 -28.82 -8.43 9.33
N SER A 75 -27.97 -7.54 8.81
CA SER A 75 -27.36 -6.50 9.65
C SER A 75 -28.44 -5.58 10.23
N LEU A 76 -28.18 -4.98 11.40
CA LEU A 76 -29.14 -4.07 12.05
C LEU A 76 -29.60 -2.96 11.10
N LEU A 77 -28.65 -2.33 10.39
CA LEU A 77 -28.95 -1.28 9.42
C LEU A 77 -29.84 -1.79 8.27
N SER A 78 -29.51 -2.96 7.70
CA SER A 78 -30.31 -3.56 6.62
C SER A 78 -31.72 -3.89 7.08
N ARG A 79 -31.89 -4.44 8.29
CA ARG A 79 -33.21 -4.76 8.86
C ARG A 79 -34.06 -3.51 9.08
N VAL A 80 -33.48 -2.45 9.62
CA VAL A 80 -34.16 -1.17 9.84
C VAL A 80 -34.58 -0.54 8.50
N LEU A 81 -33.67 -0.47 7.53
CA LEU A 81 -33.98 0.10 6.21
C LEU A 81 -34.96 -0.77 5.42
N ARG A 82 -34.87 -2.10 5.54
CA ARG A 82 -35.82 -3.04 4.94
C ARG A 82 -37.23 -2.79 5.49
N GLY A 83 -37.39 -2.73 6.81
CA GLY A 83 -38.69 -2.48 7.45
C GLY A 83 -39.33 -1.16 7.02
N ARG A 84 -38.52 -0.12 6.77
CA ARG A 84 -39.00 1.22 6.41
C ARG A 84 -39.21 1.41 4.90
N TYR A 85 -38.31 0.90 4.06
CA TYR A 85 -38.24 1.30 2.65
C TYR A 85 -38.52 0.16 1.67
N PHE A 86 -38.17 -1.09 1.98
CA PHE A 86 -38.28 -2.23 1.04
C PHE A 86 -38.75 -3.52 1.75
N ARG A 87 -39.86 -3.45 2.49
CA ARG A 87 -40.28 -4.52 3.41
C ARG A 87 -40.51 -5.87 2.71
N PHE A 88 -41.11 -5.81 1.52
CA PHE A 88 -41.52 -6.96 0.71
C PHE A 88 -40.79 -7.02 -0.64
N SER A 89 -39.67 -6.30 -0.76
CA SER A 89 -38.91 -6.22 -2.01
C SER A 89 -37.41 -6.29 -1.74
N ASP A 90 -36.63 -6.23 -2.82
CA ASP A 90 -35.18 -6.13 -2.79
C ASP A 90 -34.73 -4.66 -3.02
N PRO A 91 -33.62 -4.20 -2.40
CA PRO A 91 -33.09 -2.84 -2.61
C PRO A 91 -32.79 -2.49 -4.09
N LEU A 92 -32.54 -3.47 -4.97
CA LEU A 92 -32.35 -3.25 -6.39
C LEU A 92 -33.67 -3.20 -7.19
N HIS A 93 -34.76 -3.73 -6.67
CA HIS A 93 -36.05 -3.84 -7.38
C HIS A 93 -37.12 -2.89 -6.86
N ILE A 94 -36.79 -2.05 -5.87
CA ILE A 94 -37.73 -1.04 -5.37
C ILE A 94 -38.05 0.01 -6.46
N GLY A 95 -39.34 0.19 -6.75
CA GLY A 95 -39.84 1.21 -7.68
C GLY A 95 -39.88 2.61 -7.06
N SER A 96 -40.59 2.77 -5.94
CA SER A 96 -40.62 4.03 -5.19
C SER A 96 -40.91 3.81 -3.71
N SER A 97 -40.14 4.44 -2.84
CA SER A 97 -40.40 4.48 -1.39
C SER A 97 -41.24 5.72 -1.03
N ASN A 98 -42.25 5.57 -0.17
CA ASN A 98 -43.05 6.71 0.32
C ASN A 98 -42.22 7.58 1.30
N ARG A 99 -42.21 8.91 1.08
CA ARG A 99 -41.49 9.93 1.90
C ARG A 99 -40.07 9.50 2.33
N PRO A 100 -39.16 9.24 1.37
CA PRO A 100 -37.83 8.75 1.70
C PRO A 100 -36.99 9.81 2.39
N SER A 101 -36.24 9.40 3.43
CA SER A 101 -35.25 10.27 4.05
C SER A 101 -34.19 10.68 3.03
N TYR A 102 -33.53 11.82 3.27
CA TYR A 102 -32.44 12.27 2.42
C TYR A 102 -31.30 11.24 2.32
N GLY A 103 -31.01 10.53 3.41
CA GLY A 103 -30.03 9.43 3.42
C GLY A 103 -30.43 8.27 2.51
N TRP A 104 -31.71 7.86 2.51
CA TRP A 104 -32.17 6.80 1.60
C TRP A 104 -32.09 7.24 0.13
N ARG A 105 -32.56 8.46 -0.19
CA ARG A 105 -32.42 9.03 -1.53
C ARG A 105 -30.95 9.08 -1.98
N SER A 106 -30.06 9.41 -1.06
CA SER A 106 -28.61 9.44 -1.32
C SER A 106 -28.05 8.07 -1.66
N ILE A 107 -28.42 7.02 -0.91
CA ILE A 107 -27.98 5.65 -1.20
C ILE A 107 -28.54 5.18 -2.56
N MET A 108 -29.83 5.45 -2.82
CA MET A 108 -30.49 5.07 -4.08
C MET A 108 -29.92 5.82 -5.30
N ALA A 109 -29.38 7.04 -5.13
CA ALA A 109 -28.72 7.75 -6.21
C ALA A 109 -27.51 6.97 -6.79
N ALA A 110 -26.89 6.09 -5.99
CA ALA A 110 -25.78 5.24 -6.43
C ALA A 110 -26.23 3.87 -6.97
N LYS A 111 -27.54 3.60 -7.03
CA LYS A 111 -28.11 2.35 -7.58
C LYS A 111 -27.68 2.09 -9.03
N PRO A 112 -27.74 3.06 -9.97
CA PRO A 112 -27.33 2.81 -11.36
C PRO A 112 -25.87 2.38 -11.48
N LEU A 113 -24.98 3.05 -10.72
CA LEU A 113 -23.55 2.71 -10.63
C LEU A 113 -23.33 1.30 -10.11
N LEU A 114 -24.08 0.89 -9.08
CA LEU A 114 -23.92 -0.46 -8.55
C LEU A 114 -24.48 -1.49 -9.55
N VAL A 115 -25.65 -1.26 -10.13
CA VAL A 115 -26.26 -2.19 -11.09
C VAL A 115 -25.38 -2.42 -12.31
N SER A 116 -24.70 -1.39 -12.83
CA SER A 116 -23.84 -1.52 -14.02
C SER A 116 -22.64 -2.45 -13.84
N GLY A 117 -22.20 -2.68 -12.60
CA GLY A 117 -21.07 -3.58 -12.29
C GLY A 117 -21.47 -4.83 -11.51
N LEU A 118 -22.75 -5.03 -11.22
CA LEU A 118 -23.25 -6.22 -10.52
C LEU A 118 -23.40 -7.40 -11.48
N ARG A 119 -23.05 -8.58 -10.98
CA ARG A 119 -23.29 -9.88 -11.62
C ARG A 119 -23.86 -10.86 -10.60
N ARG A 120 -24.90 -11.59 -10.97
CA ARG A 120 -25.43 -12.69 -10.14
C ARG A 120 -24.42 -13.82 -10.01
N THR A 121 -24.28 -14.38 -8.82
CA THR A 121 -23.53 -15.62 -8.59
C THR A 121 -24.54 -16.76 -8.43
N ILE A 122 -24.34 -17.85 -9.16
CA ILE A 122 -25.28 -18.97 -9.19
C ILE A 122 -24.96 -19.94 -8.06
N GLY A 123 -25.90 -20.10 -7.13
CA GLY A 123 -25.90 -21.15 -6.12
C GLY A 123 -26.84 -22.26 -6.58
N SER A 124 -28.10 -22.19 -6.14
CA SER A 124 -29.19 -23.09 -6.55
C SER A 124 -29.84 -22.69 -7.88
N GLY A 125 -29.70 -21.44 -8.31
CA GLY A 125 -30.34 -20.88 -9.50
C GLY A 125 -31.82 -20.51 -9.32
N MET A 126 -32.39 -20.67 -8.12
CA MET A 126 -33.83 -20.47 -7.88
C MET A 126 -34.26 -19.01 -7.84
N LEU A 127 -33.31 -18.07 -7.68
CA LEU A 127 -33.60 -16.64 -7.55
C LEU A 127 -33.08 -15.82 -8.75
N THR A 128 -32.59 -16.52 -9.78
CA THR A 128 -31.98 -15.90 -10.96
C THR A 128 -32.80 -16.25 -12.19
N LYS A 129 -33.39 -15.22 -12.81
CA LYS A 129 -34.11 -15.36 -14.08
C LYS A 129 -33.12 -15.36 -15.24
N VAL A 130 -33.31 -16.29 -16.18
CA VAL A 130 -32.35 -16.50 -17.28
C VAL A 130 -32.21 -15.27 -18.19
N TRP A 131 -33.32 -14.58 -18.46
CA TRP A 131 -33.41 -13.52 -19.47
C TRP A 131 -33.36 -12.08 -18.94
N GLU A 132 -33.52 -11.89 -17.62
CA GLU A 132 -33.57 -10.56 -17.00
C GLU A 132 -32.32 -10.26 -16.17
N ASP A 133 -31.83 -11.23 -15.39
CA ASP A 133 -30.74 -11.00 -14.44
C ASP A 133 -29.36 -11.04 -15.13
N PRO A 134 -28.38 -10.21 -14.72
CA PRO A 134 -27.03 -10.23 -15.28
C PRO A 134 -26.18 -11.35 -14.67
N TRP A 135 -26.30 -12.58 -15.16
CA TRP A 135 -25.59 -13.74 -14.61
C TRP A 135 -24.50 -14.31 -15.52
N ILE A 136 -24.46 -13.93 -16.80
CA ILE A 136 -23.41 -14.34 -17.74
C ILE A 136 -22.13 -13.54 -17.45
N PRO A 137 -20.95 -14.20 -17.34
CA PRO A 137 -19.69 -13.60 -16.90
C PRO A 137 -18.96 -12.85 -18.03
N THR A 138 -19.67 -11.97 -18.74
CA THR A 138 -19.08 -11.03 -19.70
C THR A 138 -18.73 -9.70 -19.03
N ILE A 139 -18.04 -8.81 -19.75
CA ILE A 139 -17.75 -7.44 -19.31
C ILE A 139 -18.40 -6.46 -20.31
N PRO A 140 -19.49 -5.76 -19.95
CA PRO A 140 -20.25 -5.87 -18.70
C PRO A 140 -21.02 -7.21 -18.59
N ALA A 141 -21.39 -7.57 -17.37
CA ALA A 141 -22.24 -8.74 -17.12
C ALA A 141 -23.64 -8.50 -17.68
N ARG A 142 -24.27 -9.55 -18.22
CA ARG A 142 -25.59 -9.46 -18.85
C ARG A 142 -26.39 -10.76 -18.68
N ALA A 143 -27.66 -10.70 -19.04
CA ALA A 143 -28.50 -11.89 -19.15
C ALA A 143 -28.07 -12.78 -20.33
N ALA A 144 -28.56 -14.02 -20.33
CA ALA A 144 -28.33 -14.96 -21.41
C ALA A 144 -29.03 -14.48 -22.68
N LYS A 145 -28.42 -14.73 -23.84
CA LYS A 145 -29.07 -14.56 -25.14
C LYS A 145 -29.85 -15.82 -25.47
N SER A 146 -31.09 -15.64 -25.92
CA SER A 146 -31.91 -16.77 -26.37
C SER A 146 -31.62 -17.08 -27.84
N LEU A 147 -31.62 -18.36 -28.17
CA LEU A 147 -31.64 -18.85 -29.54
C LEU A 147 -33.02 -18.67 -30.19
N LEU A 148 -34.08 -18.57 -29.38
CA LEU A 148 -35.48 -18.50 -29.82
C LEU A 148 -36.01 -17.06 -29.77
N ASP A 149 -36.93 -16.75 -30.69
CA ASP A 149 -37.65 -15.47 -30.71
C ASP A 149 -38.65 -15.35 -29.56
N THR A 150 -39.36 -16.44 -29.24
CA THR A 150 -40.27 -16.52 -28.09
C THR A 150 -39.56 -17.08 -26.86
N ARG A 151 -39.61 -16.32 -25.76
CA ARG A 151 -38.92 -16.65 -24.50
C ARG A 151 -39.94 -16.81 -23.38
N ASP A 152 -39.75 -17.82 -22.54
CA ASP A 152 -40.48 -17.93 -21.28
C ASP A 152 -39.88 -16.95 -20.25
N PRO A 153 -40.59 -15.87 -19.85
CA PRO A 153 -40.09 -14.90 -18.89
C PRO A 153 -39.93 -15.46 -17.48
N LEU A 154 -40.52 -16.62 -17.19
CA LEU A 154 -40.45 -17.31 -15.90
C LEU A 154 -39.42 -18.45 -15.88
N LEU A 155 -38.55 -18.55 -16.89
CA LEU A 155 -37.46 -19.51 -16.89
C LEU A 155 -36.36 -19.09 -15.89
N TYR A 156 -36.11 -19.96 -14.91
CA TYR A 156 -35.07 -19.76 -13.89
C TYR A 156 -33.83 -20.58 -14.22
N VAL A 157 -32.67 -20.12 -13.73
CA VAL A 157 -31.40 -20.84 -13.90
C VAL A 157 -31.47 -22.24 -13.28
N ASN A 158 -32.24 -22.41 -12.21
CA ASN A 158 -32.51 -23.71 -11.59
C ASN A 158 -33.09 -24.76 -12.56
N ASP A 159 -33.86 -24.34 -13.58
CA ASP A 159 -34.47 -25.25 -14.55
C ASP A 159 -33.43 -25.84 -15.52
N LEU A 160 -32.35 -25.10 -15.74
CA LEU A 160 -31.18 -25.50 -16.55
C LEU A 160 -30.21 -26.39 -15.79
N ILE A 161 -30.39 -26.57 -14.48
CA ILE A 161 -29.55 -27.39 -13.61
C ILE A 161 -30.26 -28.72 -13.32
N ASP A 162 -29.51 -29.81 -13.40
CA ASP A 162 -29.94 -31.12 -12.93
C ASP A 162 -29.81 -31.18 -11.40
N GLN A 163 -30.93 -31.46 -10.71
CA GLN A 163 -30.96 -31.43 -9.24
C GLN A 163 -30.28 -32.62 -8.58
N SER A 164 -30.13 -33.73 -9.30
CA SER A 164 -29.48 -34.95 -8.82
C SER A 164 -27.96 -34.88 -8.99
N THR A 165 -27.49 -34.46 -10.16
CA THR A 165 -26.05 -34.39 -10.46
C THR A 165 -25.42 -33.04 -10.12
N LYS A 166 -26.24 -31.99 -9.94
CA LYS A 166 -25.82 -30.58 -9.81
C LYS A 166 -24.97 -30.09 -10.98
N LEU A 167 -25.17 -30.70 -12.15
CA LEU A 167 -24.56 -30.31 -13.42
C LEU A 167 -25.56 -29.58 -14.31
N TRP A 168 -25.05 -28.86 -15.30
CA TRP A 168 -25.88 -28.23 -16.32
C TRP A 168 -26.50 -29.26 -17.25
N LYS A 169 -27.79 -29.09 -17.57
CA LYS A 169 -28.50 -29.87 -18.59
C LYS A 169 -28.08 -29.39 -19.98
N LEU A 170 -27.06 -30.03 -20.55
CA LEU A 170 -26.48 -29.62 -21.83
C LEU A 170 -27.53 -29.53 -22.96
N ASP A 171 -28.43 -30.51 -23.05
CA ASP A 171 -29.48 -30.54 -24.07
C ASP A 171 -30.42 -29.34 -23.99
N ARG A 172 -30.76 -28.91 -22.77
CA ARG A 172 -31.60 -27.73 -22.53
C ARG A 172 -30.86 -26.43 -22.89
N LEU A 173 -29.57 -26.34 -22.57
CA LEU A 173 -28.75 -25.19 -22.95
C LEU A 173 -28.66 -25.06 -24.47
N GLN A 174 -28.37 -26.16 -25.17
CA GLN A 174 -28.28 -26.19 -26.64
C GLN A 174 -29.60 -25.84 -27.32
N ALA A 175 -30.74 -26.20 -26.72
CA ALA A 175 -32.06 -25.90 -27.28
C ALA A 175 -32.50 -24.43 -27.10
N LEU A 176 -32.06 -23.74 -26.04
CA LEU A 176 -32.64 -22.47 -25.61
C LEU A 176 -31.68 -21.28 -25.67
N ILE A 177 -30.37 -21.52 -25.48
CA ILE A 177 -29.35 -20.50 -25.26
C ILE A 177 -28.50 -20.32 -26.51
N ASP A 178 -28.09 -19.07 -26.78
CA ASP A 178 -27.14 -18.75 -27.83
C ASP A 178 -25.83 -19.55 -27.67
N PRO A 179 -25.31 -20.20 -28.72
CA PRO A 179 -24.10 -21.01 -28.64
C PRO A 179 -22.87 -20.29 -28.07
N ALA A 180 -22.78 -18.96 -28.20
CA ALA A 180 -21.67 -18.17 -27.65
C ALA A 180 -21.72 -18.09 -26.10
N ASP A 181 -22.90 -18.21 -25.50
CA ASP A 181 -23.07 -18.17 -24.05
C ASP A 181 -22.83 -19.53 -23.39
N ILE A 182 -23.05 -20.64 -24.10
CA ILE A 182 -22.94 -22.00 -23.56
C ILE A 182 -21.57 -22.27 -22.91
N PRO A 183 -20.42 -21.97 -23.55
CA PRO A 183 -19.11 -22.18 -22.91
C PRO A 183 -18.92 -21.37 -21.63
N LEU A 184 -19.50 -20.18 -21.54
CA LEU A 184 -19.44 -19.32 -20.35
C LEU A 184 -20.30 -19.88 -19.22
N ILE A 185 -21.49 -20.39 -19.55
CA ILE A 185 -22.40 -21.03 -18.60
C ILE A 185 -21.77 -22.31 -18.05
N LEU A 186 -21.21 -23.15 -18.91
CA LEU A 186 -20.54 -24.38 -18.50
C LEU A 186 -19.31 -24.14 -17.62
N GLY A 187 -18.68 -22.96 -17.72
CA GLY A 187 -17.60 -22.54 -16.82
C GLY A 187 -18.09 -22.13 -15.42
N ILE A 188 -19.35 -21.73 -15.27
CA ILE A 188 -19.95 -21.48 -13.96
C ILE A 188 -20.20 -22.82 -13.29
N ARG A 189 -19.68 -23.01 -12.07
CA ARG A 189 -19.97 -24.18 -11.26
C ARG A 189 -21.21 -23.93 -10.39
N PRO A 190 -22.33 -24.65 -10.60
CA PRO A 190 -23.44 -24.59 -9.66
C PRO A 190 -23.01 -25.10 -8.29
N SER A 191 -23.62 -24.59 -7.22
CA SER A 191 -23.32 -25.06 -5.88
C SER A 191 -23.79 -26.51 -5.71
N ARG A 192 -22.90 -27.38 -5.22
CA ARG A 192 -23.27 -28.75 -4.83
C ARG A 192 -24.13 -28.79 -3.56
N THR A 193 -24.06 -27.73 -2.76
CA THR A 193 -24.92 -27.52 -1.58
C THR A 193 -26.08 -26.59 -1.95
N TYR A 194 -27.14 -26.53 -1.12
CA TYR A 194 -28.30 -25.65 -1.30
C TYR A 194 -28.00 -24.18 -0.96
N LEU A 195 -26.89 -23.63 -1.46
CA LEU A 195 -26.54 -22.22 -1.30
C LEU A 195 -27.47 -21.35 -2.14
N SER A 196 -27.99 -20.28 -1.54
CA SER A 196 -28.77 -19.27 -2.27
C SER A 196 -27.92 -18.54 -3.31
N ASP A 197 -28.54 -18.13 -4.40
CA ASP A 197 -27.92 -17.20 -5.36
C ASP A 197 -27.54 -15.88 -4.67
N GLY A 198 -26.53 -15.23 -5.21
CA GLY A 198 -25.95 -14.02 -4.64
C GLY A 198 -25.52 -13.00 -5.68
N PHE A 199 -24.64 -12.09 -5.28
CA PHE A 199 -24.10 -11.04 -6.13
C PHE A 199 -22.59 -10.94 -5.99
N SER A 200 -21.94 -10.66 -7.12
CA SER A 200 -20.53 -10.35 -7.28
C SER A 200 -20.37 -9.01 -8.02
N TRP A 201 -19.32 -8.29 -7.69
CA TRP A 201 -18.92 -7.04 -8.32
C TRP A 201 -17.88 -7.31 -9.40
N SER A 202 -18.25 -7.14 -10.67
CA SER A 202 -17.47 -7.59 -11.82
C SER A 202 -16.12 -6.88 -12.00
N HIS A 203 -15.92 -5.72 -11.37
CA HIS A 203 -14.66 -4.97 -11.48
C HIS A 203 -13.60 -5.37 -10.43
N THR A 204 -13.80 -6.46 -9.69
CA THR A 204 -12.79 -7.03 -8.78
C THR A 204 -12.73 -8.55 -8.92
N LYS A 205 -11.52 -9.13 -8.81
CA LYS A 205 -11.33 -10.59 -8.86
C LYS A 205 -12.17 -11.32 -7.80
N SER A 206 -12.22 -10.76 -6.58
CA SER A 206 -12.98 -11.34 -5.49
C SER A 206 -14.50 -11.21 -5.63
N GLY A 207 -14.97 -10.32 -6.51
CA GLY A 207 -16.37 -9.95 -6.60
C GLY A 207 -16.83 -9.05 -5.45
N ASN A 208 -15.94 -8.60 -4.56
CA ASN A 208 -16.32 -7.69 -3.50
C ASN A 208 -16.20 -6.24 -3.95
N TYR A 209 -17.18 -5.42 -3.60
CA TYR A 209 -17.16 -4.00 -3.94
C TYR A 209 -16.15 -3.24 -3.09
N SER A 210 -15.24 -2.52 -3.75
CA SER A 210 -14.36 -1.53 -3.12
C SER A 210 -14.71 -0.11 -3.60
N VAL A 211 -14.47 0.90 -2.76
CA VAL A 211 -14.67 2.31 -3.17
C VAL A 211 -13.77 2.65 -4.36
N LYS A 212 -12.56 2.07 -4.42
CA LYS A 212 -11.61 2.26 -5.52
C LYS A 212 -12.20 1.75 -6.84
N SER A 213 -12.67 0.51 -6.88
CA SER A 213 -13.27 -0.09 -8.09
C SER A 213 -14.56 0.62 -8.49
N GLY A 214 -15.39 1.01 -7.52
CA GLY A 214 -16.61 1.77 -7.77
C GLY A 214 -16.36 3.18 -8.29
N TYR A 215 -15.30 3.85 -7.83
CA TYR A 215 -14.88 5.15 -8.35
C TYR A 215 -14.50 5.06 -9.82
N TRP A 216 -13.73 4.03 -10.20
CA TRP A 216 -13.35 3.81 -11.59
C TRP A 216 -14.56 3.51 -12.47
N ALA A 217 -15.48 2.66 -12.02
CA ALA A 217 -16.74 2.41 -12.73
C ALA A 217 -17.58 3.68 -12.88
N ALA A 218 -17.65 4.52 -11.84
CA ALA A 218 -18.36 5.80 -11.91
C ALA A 218 -17.72 6.78 -12.90
N ARG A 219 -16.39 6.84 -12.95
CA ARG A 219 -15.67 7.66 -13.92
C ARG A 219 -15.94 7.21 -15.35
N GLU A 220 -15.97 5.90 -15.60
CA GLU A 220 -16.27 5.36 -16.92
C GLU A 220 -17.69 5.71 -17.36
N LEU A 221 -18.68 5.57 -16.47
CA LEU A 221 -20.07 5.94 -16.75
C LEU A 221 -20.27 7.44 -16.97
N SER A 222 -19.48 8.27 -16.30
CA SER A 222 -19.53 9.73 -16.43
C SER A 222 -18.83 10.25 -17.69
N ARG A 223 -18.06 9.42 -18.41
CA ARG A 223 -17.45 9.83 -19.67
C ARG A 223 -18.56 10.03 -20.71
N PRO A 224 -18.66 11.21 -21.35
CA PRO A 224 -19.61 11.38 -22.43
C PRO A 224 -19.22 10.41 -23.56
N THR A 225 -20.17 9.56 -23.95
CA THR A 225 -20.02 8.61 -25.08
C THR A 225 -19.80 9.28 -26.43
N CYS A 226 -19.89 10.62 -26.48
CA CYS A 226 -20.00 11.41 -27.70
C CYS A 226 -18.90 12.46 -27.87
N ASP A 227 -17.84 12.48 -27.04
CA ASP A 227 -16.66 13.26 -27.42
C ASP A 227 -16.01 12.52 -28.60
N PRO A 228 -15.98 13.10 -29.82
CA PRO A 228 -15.27 12.48 -30.91
C PRO A 228 -13.83 12.23 -30.44
N PRO A 229 -13.24 11.04 -30.70
CA PRO A 229 -11.84 10.82 -30.39
C PRO A 229 -11.06 11.97 -31.01
N PHE A 230 -10.29 12.68 -30.18
CA PHE A 230 -9.50 13.82 -30.63
C PHE A 230 -8.76 13.43 -31.91
N GLN A 231 -9.12 14.04 -33.04
CA GLN A 231 -8.58 13.71 -34.38
C GLN A 231 -7.21 14.39 -34.60
N GLY A 232 -6.33 14.30 -33.62
CA GLY A 232 -4.94 14.74 -33.68
C GLY A 232 -4.04 13.88 -32.80
N PRO A 233 -2.71 14.02 -32.88
CA PRO A 233 -1.81 13.32 -31.96
C PRO A 233 -2.03 13.82 -30.53
N GLY A 234 -2.66 13.01 -29.69
CA GLY A 234 -2.91 13.33 -28.29
C GLY A 234 -1.62 13.35 -27.47
N VAL A 235 -1.46 14.35 -26.61
CA VAL A 235 -0.30 14.45 -25.69
C VAL A 235 -0.42 13.53 -24.47
N SER A 236 -1.56 12.84 -24.29
CA SER A 236 -1.84 11.97 -23.15
C SER A 236 -0.82 10.84 -22.98
N ALA A 237 -0.32 10.27 -24.08
CA ALA A 237 0.73 9.23 -24.03
C ALA A 237 2.03 9.77 -23.44
N LEU A 238 2.47 10.95 -23.88
CA LEU A 238 3.64 11.64 -23.33
C LEU A 238 3.43 11.98 -21.85
N GLN A 239 2.27 12.56 -21.50
CA GLN A 239 1.93 12.90 -20.12
C GLN A 239 1.88 11.68 -19.21
N ALA A 240 1.34 10.55 -19.68
CA ALA A 240 1.30 9.30 -18.92
C ALA A 240 2.69 8.70 -18.72
N GLN A 241 3.56 8.82 -19.74
CA GLN A 241 4.93 8.32 -19.68
C GLN A 241 5.79 9.09 -18.66
N VAL A 242 5.54 10.39 -18.47
CA VAL A 242 6.23 11.19 -17.43
C VAL A 242 6.14 10.52 -16.04
N TRP A 243 5.00 9.94 -15.70
CA TRP A 243 4.78 9.32 -14.38
C TRP A 243 5.50 7.99 -14.19
N LYS A 244 6.12 7.44 -15.25
CA LYS A 244 6.93 6.22 -15.23
C LYS A 244 8.43 6.49 -15.15
N LEU A 245 8.85 7.76 -15.17
CA LEU A 245 10.26 8.14 -15.09
C LEU A 245 10.89 7.65 -13.78
N LYS A 246 12.15 7.16 -13.83
CA LYS A 246 12.91 6.80 -12.62
C LYS A 246 13.54 8.05 -12.02
N THR A 247 12.75 8.85 -11.32
CA THR A 247 13.21 10.10 -10.69
C THR A 247 12.32 10.50 -9.51
N THR A 248 12.59 11.64 -8.87
CA THR A 248 11.74 12.15 -7.77
C THR A 248 10.35 12.58 -8.28
N ARG A 249 9.33 12.47 -7.43
CA ARG A 249 7.96 12.94 -7.74
C ARG A 249 7.92 14.42 -8.16
N LYS A 250 8.81 15.24 -7.59
CA LYS A 250 8.97 16.65 -7.94
C LYS A 250 9.38 16.83 -9.41
N LEU A 251 10.36 16.04 -9.87
CA LEU A 251 10.84 16.10 -11.25
C LEU A 251 9.84 15.51 -12.25
N MET A 252 9.11 14.45 -11.87
CA MET A 252 7.97 13.96 -12.67
C MET A 252 6.91 15.06 -12.83
N HIS A 253 6.51 15.72 -11.74
CA HIS A 253 5.53 16.79 -11.80
C HIS A 253 6.01 17.94 -12.69
N PHE A 254 7.28 18.35 -12.56
CA PHE A 254 7.87 19.39 -13.41
C PHE A 254 7.87 18.99 -14.90
N ALA A 255 8.33 17.78 -15.24
CA ALA A 255 8.27 17.28 -16.62
C ALA A 255 6.83 17.24 -17.15
N TRP A 256 5.87 16.88 -16.31
CA TRP A 256 4.45 16.89 -16.65
C TRP A 256 3.94 18.31 -16.88
N GLN A 257 4.40 19.31 -16.11
CA GLN A 257 4.08 20.73 -16.36
C GLN A 257 4.65 21.20 -17.69
N CYS A 258 5.85 20.74 -18.09
CA CYS A 258 6.42 21.05 -19.40
C CYS A 258 5.52 20.53 -20.53
N VAL A 259 5.21 19.23 -20.53
CA VAL A 259 4.36 18.60 -21.58
C VAL A 259 2.93 19.16 -21.56
N SER A 260 2.39 19.48 -20.39
CA SER A 260 1.04 20.03 -20.25
C SER A 260 0.95 21.53 -20.55
N GLY A 261 2.07 22.20 -20.84
CA GLY A 261 2.08 23.62 -21.19
C GLY A 261 1.88 24.57 -20.01
N CYS A 262 2.26 24.15 -18.81
CA CYS A 262 1.95 24.79 -17.52
C CYS A 262 3.17 25.41 -16.84
N LEU A 263 4.18 25.71 -17.64
CA LEU A 263 5.39 26.36 -17.19
C LEU A 263 5.29 27.87 -17.46
N ALA A 264 5.64 28.68 -16.44
CA ALA A 264 5.55 30.13 -16.45
C ALA A 264 6.65 30.80 -17.30
N THR A 265 6.62 30.52 -18.60
CA THR A 265 7.43 31.17 -19.63
C THR A 265 6.81 32.51 -20.02
N TYR A 266 7.61 33.43 -20.57
CA TYR A 266 7.11 34.76 -20.95
C TYR A 266 6.02 34.67 -22.03
N GLN A 267 6.14 33.74 -22.99
CA GLN A 267 5.05 33.44 -23.94
C GLN A 267 3.74 33.09 -23.22
N ARG A 268 3.79 32.19 -22.24
CA ARG A 268 2.59 31.69 -21.53
C ARG A 268 2.00 32.73 -20.57
N LEU A 269 2.84 33.54 -19.94
CA LEU A 269 2.40 34.65 -19.08
C LEU A 269 1.74 35.75 -19.91
N SER A 270 2.31 36.09 -21.07
CA SER A 270 1.72 37.04 -22.01
C SER A 270 0.40 36.54 -22.61
N TYR A 271 0.34 35.26 -22.99
CA TYR A 271 -0.91 34.62 -23.46
C TYR A 271 -2.05 34.69 -22.43
N ARG A 272 -1.72 34.76 -21.14
CA ARG A 272 -2.69 34.89 -20.05
C ARG A 272 -2.91 36.34 -19.58
N HIS A 273 -2.35 37.32 -20.29
CA HIS A 273 -2.44 38.73 -19.96
C HIS A 273 -1.86 39.08 -18.57
N ILE A 274 -0.84 38.32 -18.10
CA ILE A 274 -0.14 38.56 -16.82
C ILE A 274 1.12 39.40 -17.05
N GLY A 275 1.73 39.33 -18.23
CA GLY A 275 2.92 40.09 -18.59
C GLY A 275 2.83 40.66 -20.02
N ASN A 276 3.59 41.72 -20.27
CA ASN A 276 3.59 42.43 -21.56
C ASN A 276 4.71 41.98 -22.50
N GLU A 277 5.74 41.31 -21.97
CA GLU A 277 6.90 40.87 -22.72
C GLU A 277 6.80 39.40 -23.12
N LYS A 278 7.17 39.10 -24.37
CA LYS A 278 7.26 37.72 -24.88
C LYS A 278 8.70 37.26 -25.08
N GLY A 279 9.65 38.19 -25.17
CA GLY A 279 11.04 37.91 -25.48
C GLY A 279 11.74 37.05 -24.42
N CYS A 280 12.79 36.34 -24.83
CA CYS A 280 13.57 35.52 -23.92
C CYS A 280 14.52 36.38 -23.10
N PRO A 281 14.43 36.38 -21.75
CA PRO A 281 15.27 37.23 -20.91
C PRO A 281 16.75 36.85 -21.01
N ARG A 282 17.07 35.59 -21.30
CA ARG A 282 18.47 35.11 -21.36
C ARG A 282 19.19 35.46 -22.64
N CYS A 283 18.53 35.34 -23.80
CA CYS A 283 19.18 35.45 -25.10
C CYS A 283 18.66 36.60 -25.97
N GLY A 284 17.64 37.33 -25.53
CA GLY A 284 17.01 38.39 -26.31
C GLY A 284 16.19 37.90 -27.51
N GLY A 285 15.95 36.59 -27.62
CA GLY A 285 15.11 36.03 -28.69
C GLY A 285 13.67 36.57 -28.64
N PRO A 286 12.94 36.56 -29.77
CA PRO A 286 11.64 37.23 -29.89
C PRO A 286 10.53 36.60 -29.02
N GLU A 287 10.60 35.29 -28.76
CA GLU A 287 9.60 34.58 -27.96
C GLU A 287 10.21 33.47 -27.10
N GLU A 288 9.97 33.51 -25.79
CA GLU A 288 10.34 32.45 -24.85
C GLU A 288 9.21 31.41 -24.76
N SER A 289 9.19 30.46 -25.69
CA SER A 289 8.35 29.26 -25.55
C SER A 289 8.95 28.26 -24.56
N ILE A 290 8.18 27.25 -24.14
CA ILE A 290 8.70 26.15 -23.31
C ILE A 290 9.80 25.39 -24.06
N ASN A 291 9.64 25.17 -25.37
CA ASN A 291 10.67 24.56 -26.19
C ASN A 291 11.92 25.43 -26.25
N HIS A 292 11.73 26.74 -26.46
CA HIS A 292 12.85 27.67 -26.49
C HIS A 292 13.61 27.65 -25.16
N LEU A 293 12.91 27.78 -24.03
CA LEU A 293 13.52 27.75 -22.70
C LEU A 293 14.34 26.47 -22.49
N LEU A 294 13.78 25.30 -22.81
CA LEU A 294 14.38 24.01 -22.46
C LEU A 294 15.39 23.52 -23.49
N PHE A 295 15.24 23.86 -24.77
CA PHE A 295 15.97 23.21 -25.87
C PHE A 295 16.63 24.19 -26.85
N ASP A 296 15.99 25.28 -27.26
CA ASP A 296 16.53 26.15 -28.34
C ASP A 296 17.39 27.33 -27.83
N CYS A 297 17.17 27.78 -26.60
CA CYS A 297 17.86 28.92 -26.02
C CYS A 297 19.38 28.65 -25.96
N PRO A 298 20.27 29.58 -26.36
CA PRO A 298 21.71 29.29 -26.49
C PRO A 298 22.37 28.69 -25.24
N PRO A 299 22.12 29.17 -24.00
CA PRO A 299 22.59 28.49 -22.79
C PRO A 299 22.06 27.06 -22.64
N SER A 300 20.79 26.81 -22.98
CA SER A 300 20.21 25.46 -22.91
C SER A 300 20.82 24.53 -23.95
N ARG A 301 21.05 25.02 -25.18
CA ARG A 301 21.75 24.25 -26.24
C ARG A 301 23.16 23.86 -25.81
N GLN A 302 23.88 24.76 -25.14
CA GLN A 302 25.21 24.47 -24.60
C GLN A 302 25.15 23.37 -23.53
N ILE A 303 24.17 23.42 -22.62
CA ILE A 303 23.97 22.38 -21.60
C ILE A 303 23.72 21.02 -22.27
N TRP A 304 22.84 20.95 -23.28
CA TRP A 304 22.59 19.70 -24.00
C TRP A 304 23.82 19.22 -24.77
N ALA A 305 24.58 20.12 -25.40
CA ALA A 305 25.82 19.80 -26.10
C ALA A 305 26.93 19.25 -25.18
N LEU A 306 26.96 19.69 -23.94
CA LEU A 306 27.87 19.19 -22.91
C LEU A 306 27.37 17.91 -22.23
N SER A 307 26.07 17.59 -22.37
CA SER A 307 25.47 16.45 -21.70
C SER A 307 25.90 15.12 -22.34
N PRO A 308 25.81 14.00 -21.61
CA PRO A 308 26.07 12.67 -22.19
C PRO A 308 25.07 12.25 -23.27
N ILE A 309 23.96 12.98 -23.44
CA ILE A 309 22.95 12.70 -24.46
C ILE A 309 23.42 13.33 -25.78
N PRO A 310 23.68 12.53 -26.83
CA PRO A 310 24.18 13.04 -28.11
C PRO A 310 23.27 14.10 -28.70
N THR A 311 23.84 15.26 -29.03
CA THR A 311 23.14 16.34 -29.74
C THR A 311 23.73 16.48 -31.13
N SER A 312 22.98 16.03 -32.14
CA SER A 312 23.27 16.37 -33.52
C SER A 312 22.18 17.32 -34.02
N GLY A 313 22.57 18.37 -34.75
CA GLY A 313 21.65 19.44 -35.17
C GLY A 313 20.44 18.97 -36.00
N HIS A 314 20.46 17.73 -36.49
CA HIS A 314 19.36 17.13 -37.24
C HIS A 314 18.47 16.18 -36.40
N ILE A 315 18.95 15.65 -35.28
CA ILE A 315 18.26 14.60 -34.49
C ILE A 315 17.64 15.20 -33.22
N PHE A 316 18.43 15.87 -32.39
CA PHE A 316 18.00 16.44 -31.10
C PHE A 316 18.96 17.56 -30.66
N PRO A 317 18.46 18.70 -30.15
CA PRO A 317 17.04 19.08 -30.01
C PRO A 317 16.38 19.60 -31.30
N ARG A 318 15.04 19.59 -31.35
CA ARG A 318 14.20 20.10 -32.46
C ARG A 318 13.30 21.26 -32.00
N SER A 319 12.60 21.90 -32.94
CA SER A 319 11.67 23.00 -32.67
C SER A 319 10.36 22.58 -31.98
N SER A 320 10.05 21.29 -31.95
CA SER A 320 8.84 20.75 -31.31
C SER A 320 9.15 20.20 -29.92
N LEU A 321 8.49 20.77 -28.90
CA LEU A 321 8.56 20.30 -27.52
C LEU A 321 8.21 18.82 -27.41
N PHE A 322 7.11 18.41 -28.06
CA PHE A 322 6.59 17.06 -27.96
C PHE A 322 7.52 16.05 -28.65
N TYR A 323 8.14 16.43 -29.77
CA TYR A 323 9.16 15.61 -30.41
C TYR A 323 10.38 15.41 -29.50
N ASN A 324 10.83 16.48 -28.82
CA ASN A 324 11.97 16.38 -27.91
C ASN A 324 11.67 15.43 -26.73
N PHE A 325 10.46 15.49 -26.17
CA PHE A 325 10.05 14.53 -25.13
C PHE A 325 9.88 13.10 -25.66
N ASP A 326 9.29 12.92 -26.84
CA ASP A 326 9.19 11.62 -27.53
C ASP A 326 10.56 10.99 -27.78
N PHE A 327 11.54 11.82 -28.18
CA PHE A 327 12.94 11.41 -28.31
C PHE A 327 13.54 10.95 -26.99
N LEU A 328 13.38 11.75 -25.94
CA LEU A 328 13.92 11.45 -24.61
C LEU A 328 13.27 10.22 -23.95
N PHE A 329 12.00 9.91 -24.28
CA PHE A 329 11.31 8.74 -23.74
C PHE A 329 11.58 7.45 -24.51
N TRP A 330 11.60 7.51 -25.85
CA TRP A 330 11.56 6.31 -26.69
C TRP A 330 12.61 6.32 -27.80
N ARG A 331 12.60 7.33 -28.68
CA ARG A 331 13.44 7.28 -29.90
C ARG A 331 14.93 7.31 -29.63
N GLY A 332 15.38 7.93 -28.53
CA GLY A 332 16.79 7.95 -28.19
C GLY A 332 17.41 6.55 -28.13
N LYS A 333 16.64 5.54 -27.70
CA LYS A 333 17.07 4.13 -27.67
C LYS A 333 17.25 3.56 -29.08
N GLU A 334 16.39 3.96 -30.02
CA GLU A 334 16.48 3.56 -31.44
C GLU A 334 17.75 4.09 -32.11
N PHE A 335 18.26 5.23 -31.63
CA PHE A 335 19.54 5.81 -32.07
C PHE A 335 20.76 5.24 -31.32
N GLY A 336 20.60 4.17 -30.53
CA GLY A 336 21.69 3.50 -29.83
C GLY A 336 22.16 4.19 -28.55
N ILE A 337 21.39 5.13 -28.00
CA ILE A 337 21.70 5.78 -26.73
C ILE A 337 21.33 4.83 -25.58
N GLU A 338 22.26 4.62 -24.65
CA GLU A 338 22.03 3.82 -23.45
C GLU A 338 20.88 4.36 -22.61
N GLU A 339 20.05 3.45 -22.06
CA GLU A 339 18.90 3.81 -21.23
C GLU A 339 19.32 4.62 -20.00
N ASP A 340 20.42 4.25 -19.35
CA ASP A 340 20.95 4.94 -18.18
C ASP A 340 21.32 6.40 -18.46
N THR A 341 21.73 6.69 -19.70
CA THR A 341 22.07 8.03 -20.18
C THR A 341 20.81 8.85 -20.44
N LEU A 342 19.82 8.27 -21.11
CA LEU A 342 18.53 8.93 -21.32
C LEU A 342 17.83 9.25 -20.00
N GLU A 343 17.95 8.39 -19.00
CA GLU A 343 17.35 8.63 -17.68
C GLU A 343 17.80 9.94 -17.01
N LEU A 344 18.92 10.55 -17.41
CA LEU A 344 19.42 11.81 -16.84
C LEU A 344 18.59 13.05 -17.20
N PHE A 345 17.80 13.00 -18.27
CA PHE A 345 17.13 14.17 -18.82
C PHE A 345 16.22 14.94 -17.84
N PRO A 346 15.49 14.32 -16.88
CA PRO A 346 14.60 15.05 -15.98
C PRO A 346 15.36 16.04 -15.09
N TRP A 347 16.57 15.68 -14.67
CA TRP A 347 17.45 16.56 -13.89
C TRP A 347 17.98 17.69 -14.76
N ILE A 348 18.41 17.40 -15.99
CA ILE A 348 18.90 18.42 -16.94
C ILE A 348 17.82 19.48 -17.17
N LEU A 349 16.59 19.07 -17.50
CA LEU A 349 15.45 19.99 -17.70
C LEU A 349 15.19 20.86 -16.46
N TRP A 350 15.26 20.27 -15.27
CA TRP A 350 15.01 20.97 -14.01
C TRP A 350 16.08 22.02 -13.70
N TYR A 351 17.36 21.71 -13.92
CA TYR A 351 18.44 22.65 -13.70
C TYR A 351 18.48 23.76 -14.76
N ILE A 352 18.11 23.47 -16.01
CA ILE A 352 17.89 24.50 -17.03
C ILE A 352 16.82 25.50 -16.56
N TRP A 353 15.71 25.00 -16.00
CA TRP A 353 14.65 25.85 -15.44
C TRP A 353 15.11 26.65 -14.21
N LYS A 354 15.85 26.02 -13.28
CA LYS A 354 16.40 26.73 -12.11
C LYS A 354 17.37 27.83 -12.50
N SER A 355 18.32 27.55 -13.40
CA SER A 355 19.28 28.52 -13.92
C SER A 355 18.56 29.70 -14.60
N ARG A 356 17.52 29.42 -15.41
CA ARG A 356 16.68 30.46 -16.00
C ARG A 356 15.99 31.33 -14.94
N ASN A 357 15.42 30.74 -13.90
CA ASN A 357 14.73 31.50 -12.87
C ASN A 357 15.68 32.32 -11.99
N ARG A 358 16.84 31.79 -11.64
CA ARG A 358 17.90 32.56 -10.97
C ARG A 358 18.30 33.77 -11.80
N PHE A 359 18.44 33.61 -13.11
CA PHE A 359 18.68 34.76 -13.97
C PHE A 359 17.53 35.77 -13.93
N CYS A 360 16.28 35.33 -14.02
CA CYS A 360 15.13 36.25 -14.04
C CYS A 360 14.90 37.00 -12.72
N PHE A 361 15.18 36.38 -11.57
CA PHE A 361 14.84 36.94 -10.25
C PHE A 361 16.06 37.47 -9.49
N GLU A 362 17.25 36.94 -9.74
CA GLU A 362 18.49 37.29 -9.03
C GLU A 362 19.52 37.94 -9.97
N ASN A 363 19.21 38.05 -11.29
CA ASN A 363 20.13 38.50 -12.34
C ASN A 363 21.46 37.70 -12.38
N PHE A 364 21.42 36.45 -11.89
CA PHE A 364 22.60 35.59 -11.80
C PHE A 364 22.71 34.71 -13.06
N LYS A 365 23.85 34.80 -13.76
CA LYS A 365 24.16 33.99 -14.94
C LYS A 365 25.04 32.80 -14.56
N GLU A 366 24.40 31.67 -14.29
CA GLU A 366 25.10 30.42 -14.00
C GLU A 366 25.71 29.83 -15.28
N PRO A 367 27.01 29.46 -15.28
CA PRO A 367 27.65 28.80 -16.41
C PRO A 367 26.93 27.48 -16.79
N PRO A 368 26.79 27.17 -18.09
CA PRO A 368 26.22 25.91 -18.58
C PRO A 368 26.87 24.65 -17.98
N GLN A 369 28.19 24.65 -17.84
CA GLN A 369 28.99 23.55 -17.30
C GLN A 369 28.61 23.26 -15.84
N GLU A 370 28.50 24.30 -15.02
CA GLU A 370 28.11 24.18 -13.60
C GLU A 370 26.66 23.71 -13.46
N THR A 371 25.76 24.27 -14.28
CA THR A 371 24.35 23.85 -14.32
C THR A 371 24.22 22.36 -14.63
N LEU A 372 24.98 21.86 -15.60
CA LEU A 372 25.00 20.44 -15.95
C LEU A 372 25.63 19.59 -14.85
N ALA A 373 26.75 20.03 -14.26
CA ALA A 373 27.43 19.31 -13.18
C ALA A 373 26.50 19.07 -11.99
N LEU A 374 25.72 20.09 -11.60
CA LEU A 374 24.73 19.96 -10.53
C LEU A 374 23.61 18.97 -10.89
N ALA A 375 23.14 18.97 -12.16
CA ALA A 375 22.13 18.04 -12.62
C ALA A 375 22.62 16.57 -12.55
N LEU A 376 23.83 16.31 -13.04
CA LEU A 376 24.44 14.99 -13.01
C LEU A 376 24.76 14.53 -11.58
N GLN A 377 25.22 15.44 -10.72
CA GLN A 377 25.46 15.17 -9.31
C GLN A 377 24.16 14.73 -8.62
N GLU A 378 23.06 15.50 -8.75
CA GLU A 378 21.78 15.15 -8.12
C GLU A 378 21.21 13.85 -8.68
N ALA A 379 21.35 13.59 -9.98
CA ALA A 379 20.97 12.32 -10.59
C ALA A 379 21.77 11.14 -10.00
N SER A 380 23.09 11.29 -9.85
CA SER A 380 23.96 10.25 -9.28
C SER A 380 23.63 9.96 -7.81
N VAL A 381 23.36 11.00 -7.01
CA VAL A 381 22.97 10.87 -5.61
C VAL A 381 21.63 10.14 -5.50
N TRP A 382 20.66 10.52 -6.34
CA TRP A 382 19.36 9.85 -6.38
C TRP A 382 19.48 8.39 -6.80
N LYS A 383 20.28 8.09 -7.85
CA LYS A 383 20.52 6.71 -8.28
C LYS A 383 21.14 5.91 -7.13
N LYS A 384 22.23 6.38 -6.52
CA LYS A 384 22.88 5.72 -5.37
C LYS A 384 21.93 5.46 -4.20
N ALA A 385 21.04 6.41 -3.89
CA ALA A 385 20.07 6.25 -2.81
C ALA A 385 18.93 5.26 -3.12
N ASN A 386 18.72 4.92 -4.40
CA ASN A 386 17.65 4.02 -4.85
C ASN A 386 18.17 2.71 -5.46
N THR A 387 19.48 2.56 -5.65
CA THR A 387 20.11 1.27 -5.92
C THR A 387 19.93 0.44 -4.66
N LYS A 388 19.08 -0.59 -4.73
CA LYS A 388 19.09 -1.64 -3.71
C LYS A 388 20.50 -2.24 -3.74
N GLU A 389 21.25 -2.17 -2.65
CA GLU A 389 22.41 -3.04 -2.49
C GLU A 389 21.93 -4.46 -2.82
N ALA A 390 22.63 -5.12 -3.75
CA ALA A 390 22.31 -6.48 -4.13
C ALA A 390 22.31 -7.27 -2.83
N ALA A 391 21.12 -7.67 -2.38
CA ALA A 391 21.00 -8.62 -1.32
C ALA A 391 21.84 -9.81 -1.75
N ASP A 392 22.90 -10.12 -1.00
CA ASP A 392 23.54 -11.44 -1.05
C ASP A 392 22.40 -12.45 -1.17
N PRO A 393 22.45 -13.38 -2.15
CA PRO A 393 21.31 -14.20 -2.53
C PRO A 393 20.68 -14.69 -1.25
N GLU A 394 19.51 -14.13 -0.93
CA GLU A 394 18.83 -14.47 0.30
C GLU A 394 18.83 -15.99 0.33
N PRO A 395 19.43 -16.64 1.34
CA PRO A 395 19.18 -18.05 1.49
C PRO A 395 17.68 -18.09 1.61
N LEU A 396 17.07 -18.74 0.61
CA LEU A 396 15.63 -18.80 0.41
C LEU A 396 14.97 -18.68 1.76
N ALA A 397 14.15 -17.64 1.95
CA ALA A 397 13.28 -17.58 3.11
C ALA A 397 12.49 -18.88 3.09
N GLY A 398 13.01 -19.89 3.77
CA GLY A 398 12.36 -21.16 3.95
C GLY A 398 11.10 -20.78 4.65
N SER A 399 9.99 -20.84 3.92
CA SER A 399 8.64 -20.80 4.47
C SER A 399 8.74 -21.50 5.80
N VAL A 400 8.55 -20.75 6.89
CA VAL A 400 8.63 -21.28 8.25
C VAL A 400 7.72 -22.49 8.26
N LEU A 401 8.31 -23.68 8.13
CA LEU A 401 7.68 -24.87 8.60
C LEU A 401 7.57 -24.60 10.08
N LEU A 402 6.39 -24.18 10.51
CA LEU A 402 5.85 -24.64 11.78
C LEU A 402 5.79 -26.18 11.67
N HIS A 403 6.96 -26.82 11.73
CA HIS A 403 7.09 -28.08 12.43
C HIS A 403 6.94 -27.75 13.91
N SER A 404 5.72 -27.35 14.28
CA SER A 404 5.14 -27.90 15.49
C SER A 404 5.23 -29.41 15.31
N SER A 405 6.07 -30.02 16.13
CA SER A 405 6.08 -31.42 16.54
C SER A 405 4.77 -32.20 16.29
N LEU A 406 4.49 -32.50 15.01
CA LEU A 406 3.40 -33.31 14.53
C LEU A 406 4.04 -34.36 13.63
N SER A 407 4.08 -35.57 14.16
CA SER A 407 4.41 -36.79 13.45
C SER A 407 3.67 -36.88 12.10
N ARG A 408 4.42 -37.12 11.01
CA ARG A 408 3.98 -37.82 9.78
C ARG A 408 2.65 -37.35 9.14
N ILE A 409 2.56 -36.10 8.68
CA ILE A 409 1.44 -35.68 7.81
C ILE A 409 1.96 -35.57 6.37
N SER A 410 1.31 -36.27 5.43
CA SER A 410 1.62 -36.19 3.99
C SER A 410 1.19 -34.84 3.42
N GLU A 411 1.95 -34.30 2.47
CA GLU A 411 1.70 -33.01 1.82
C GLU A 411 1.16 -33.21 0.40
N CYS A 412 0.02 -32.60 0.07
CA CYS A 412 -0.55 -32.57 -1.27
C CYS A 412 -0.32 -31.21 -1.93
N GLN A 413 0.46 -31.18 -3.00
CA GLN A 413 0.70 -30.00 -3.83
C GLN A 413 -0.32 -29.95 -4.96
N THR A 414 -0.90 -28.78 -5.23
CA THR A 414 -1.91 -28.58 -6.27
C THR A 414 -1.50 -27.44 -7.20
N ASP A 415 -1.72 -27.62 -8.50
CA ASP A 415 -1.43 -26.63 -9.54
C ASP A 415 -2.46 -26.73 -10.67
N ALA A 416 -2.70 -25.64 -11.38
CA ALA A 416 -3.65 -25.55 -12.47
C ALA A 416 -3.10 -24.78 -13.68
N SER A 417 -3.55 -25.16 -14.86
CA SER A 417 -3.23 -24.46 -16.12
C SER A 417 -4.50 -23.89 -16.73
N TRP A 418 -4.41 -22.61 -17.11
CA TRP A 418 -5.51 -21.87 -17.69
C TRP A 418 -5.01 -20.91 -18.77
N HIS A 419 -5.72 -20.89 -19.90
CA HIS A 419 -5.50 -19.90 -20.96
C HIS A 419 -6.84 -19.37 -21.46
N SER A 420 -6.87 -18.09 -21.85
CA SER A 420 -8.13 -17.43 -22.18
C SER A 420 -8.76 -17.91 -23.49
N GLU A 421 -7.93 -18.40 -24.42
CA GLU A 421 -8.37 -18.86 -25.74
C GLU A 421 -8.65 -20.37 -25.79
N ASP A 422 -8.23 -21.11 -24.77
CA ASP A 422 -8.35 -22.57 -24.74
C ASP A 422 -9.76 -23.02 -24.35
N SER A 423 -10.19 -24.19 -24.82
CA SER A 423 -11.48 -24.78 -24.45
C SER A 423 -11.44 -25.58 -23.14
N LEU A 424 -10.24 -25.85 -22.63
CA LEU A 424 -10.01 -26.71 -21.46
C LEU A 424 -9.13 -26.00 -20.42
N SER A 425 -9.26 -26.43 -19.17
CA SER A 425 -8.32 -26.13 -18.08
C SER A 425 -7.71 -27.43 -17.58
N GLY A 426 -6.41 -27.42 -17.34
CA GLY A 426 -5.68 -28.55 -16.79
C GLY A 426 -5.57 -28.43 -15.27
N HIS A 427 -5.73 -29.56 -14.58
CA HIS A 427 -5.69 -29.69 -13.13
C HIS A 427 -4.68 -30.76 -12.76
N SER A 428 -3.90 -30.50 -11.72
CA SER A 428 -2.88 -31.43 -11.27
C SER A 428 -2.69 -31.38 -9.76
N TRP A 429 -2.42 -32.54 -9.18
CA TRP A 429 -2.02 -32.64 -7.79
C TRP A 429 -1.00 -33.75 -7.58
N VAL A 430 -0.17 -33.61 -6.56
CA VAL A 430 0.87 -34.58 -6.19
C VAL A 430 0.88 -34.73 -4.68
N LEU A 431 0.72 -35.96 -4.19
CA LEU A 431 0.86 -36.30 -2.78
C LEU A 431 2.31 -36.75 -2.51
N VAL A 432 2.96 -36.08 -1.58
CA VAL A 432 4.36 -36.27 -1.20
C VAL A 432 4.45 -36.62 0.29
N ASP A 433 5.25 -37.63 0.63
CA ASP A 433 5.64 -37.95 2.01
C ASP A 433 7.15 -38.12 2.08
N GLN A 434 7.81 -37.38 2.97
CA GLN A 434 9.28 -37.40 3.16
C GLN A 434 10.07 -37.34 1.83
N ASP A 435 9.70 -36.38 0.96
CA ASP A 435 10.26 -36.18 -0.38
C ASP A 435 10.05 -37.32 -1.39
N ARG A 436 9.16 -38.26 -1.09
CA ARG A 436 8.72 -39.32 -2.03
C ARG A 436 7.32 -39.03 -2.52
N ILE A 437 7.14 -39.06 -3.84
CA ILE A 437 5.82 -39.00 -4.46
C ILE A 437 5.09 -40.31 -4.16
N LEU A 438 4.00 -40.23 -3.41
CA LEU A 438 3.12 -41.36 -3.13
C LEU A 438 2.13 -41.56 -4.27
N GLN A 439 1.48 -40.48 -4.69
CA GLN A 439 0.49 -40.48 -5.76
C GLN A 439 0.47 -39.14 -6.49
N LEU A 440 -0.08 -39.14 -7.69
CA LEU A 440 -0.34 -37.94 -8.48
C LEU A 440 -1.61 -38.11 -9.29
N GLY A 441 -2.26 -36.99 -9.59
CA GLY A 441 -3.40 -36.92 -10.48
C GLY A 441 -3.20 -35.83 -11.53
N LEU A 442 -3.54 -36.15 -12.78
CA LEU A 442 -3.67 -35.18 -13.87
C LEU A 442 -5.06 -35.32 -14.49
N LYS A 443 -5.73 -34.19 -14.72
CA LYS A 443 -7.06 -34.15 -15.33
C LYS A 443 -7.18 -32.91 -16.19
N SER A 444 -7.90 -33.03 -17.31
CA SER A 444 -8.44 -31.87 -18.01
C SER A 444 -9.94 -31.76 -17.76
N SER A 445 -10.44 -30.53 -17.77
CA SER A 445 -11.87 -30.25 -17.68
C SER A 445 -12.22 -29.08 -18.61
N ARG A 446 -13.51 -28.81 -18.80
CA ARG A 446 -13.95 -27.61 -19.51
C ARG A 446 -13.34 -26.37 -18.88
N ARG A 447 -13.04 -25.36 -19.69
CA ARG A 447 -12.35 -24.15 -19.23
C ARG A 447 -13.07 -23.50 -18.04
N SER A 448 -12.36 -23.32 -16.93
CA SER A 448 -12.83 -22.56 -15.77
C SER A 448 -12.94 -21.06 -16.10
N LEU A 449 -13.70 -20.28 -15.34
CA LEU A 449 -13.96 -18.86 -15.68
C LEU A 449 -12.73 -17.96 -15.58
N SER A 450 -11.75 -18.31 -14.75
CA SER A 450 -10.52 -17.55 -14.58
C SER A 450 -9.39 -18.48 -14.09
N PRO A 451 -8.12 -18.03 -14.14
CA PRO A 451 -7.00 -18.78 -13.57
C PRO A 451 -7.27 -19.21 -12.13
N LEU A 452 -7.78 -18.30 -11.29
CA LEU A 452 -8.08 -18.61 -9.89
C LEU A 452 -9.22 -19.64 -9.72
N HIS A 453 -10.20 -19.69 -10.63
CA HIS A 453 -11.20 -20.78 -10.61
C HIS A 453 -10.51 -22.11 -10.92
N ALA A 454 -9.56 -22.14 -11.86
CA ALA A 454 -8.83 -23.36 -12.19
C ALA A 454 -8.00 -23.86 -11.00
N GLU A 455 -7.33 -22.97 -10.26
CA GLU A 455 -6.58 -23.32 -9.04
C GLU A 455 -7.46 -23.98 -7.98
N ILE A 456 -8.62 -23.39 -7.70
CA ILE A 456 -9.57 -23.91 -6.72
C ILE A 456 -10.19 -25.22 -7.20
N ASP A 457 -10.48 -25.33 -8.49
CA ASP A 457 -10.98 -26.56 -9.09
C ASP A 457 -9.98 -27.71 -8.94
N SER A 458 -8.69 -27.42 -9.10
CA SER A 458 -7.60 -28.37 -8.88
C SER A 458 -7.51 -28.80 -7.42
N LEU A 459 -7.60 -27.85 -6.48
CA LEU A 459 -7.64 -28.13 -5.04
C LEU A 459 -8.83 -29.00 -4.64
N LEU A 460 -10.05 -28.63 -5.05
CA LEU A 460 -11.26 -29.39 -4.76
C LEU A 460 -11.18 -30.81 -5.35
N TRP A 461 -10.62 -30.95 -6.54
CA TRP A 461 -10.42 -32.26 -7.14
C TRP A 461 -9.38 -33.10 -6.39
N ALA A 462 -8.28 -32.50 -5.93
CA ALA A 462 -7.30 -33.16 -5.09
C ALA A 462 -7.93 -33.67 -3.78
N MET A 463 -8.74 -32.83 -3.12
CA MET A 463 -9.47 -33.20 -1.91
C MET A 463 -10.42 -34.39 -2.15
N GLU A 464 -11.20 -34.37 -3.24
CA GLU A 464 -12.07 -35.49 -3.62
C GLU A 464 -11.29 -36.80 -3.81
N CYS A 465 -10.16 -36.73 -4.51
CA CYS A 465 -9.31 -37.89 -4.74
C CYS A 465 -8.75 -38.44 -3.41
N LEU A 466 -8.24 -37.60 -2.53
CA LEU A 466 -7.69 -38.04 -1.24
C LEU A 466 -8.76 -38.67 -0.34
N ILE A 467 -9.96 -38.09 -0.30
CA ILE A 467 -11.11 -38.67 0.41
C ILE A 467 -11.43 -40.07 -0.14
N SER A 468 -11.47 -40.23 -1.47
CA SER A 468 -11.76 -41.52 -2.11
C SER A 468 -10.69 -42.59 -1.85
N LEU A 469 -9.45 -42.17 -1.53
CA LEU A 469 -8.33 -43.03 -1.17
C LEU A 469 -8.30 -43.36 0.33
N GLY A 470 -9.25 -42.83 1.11
CA GLY A 470 -9.31 -43.02 2.56
C GLY A 470 -8.25 -42.22 3.33
N ILE A 471 -7.65 -41.21 2.72
CA ILE A 471 -6.67 -40.32 3.37
C ILE A 471 -7.44 -39.21 4.07
N THR A 472 -7.46 -39.24 5.40
CA THR A 472 -8.23 -38.28 6.21
C THR A 472 -7.39 -37.10 6.71
N THR A 473 -6.05 -37.22 6.76
CA THR A 473 -5.16 -36.14 7.23
C THR A 473 -4.10 -35.80 6.20
N CYS A 474 -4.10 -34.57 5.70
CA CYS A 474 -3.15 -34.08 4.70
C CYS A 474 -2.98 -32.55 4.77
N ALA A 475 -1.75 -32.07 4.57
CA ALA A 475 -1.47 -30.65 4.39
C ALA A 475 -1.52 -30.29 2.90
N PHE A 476 -2.22 -29.23 2.51
CA PHE A 476 -2.27 -28.80 1.11
C PHE A 476 -1.29 -27.66 0.85
N ALA A 477 -0.69 -27.63 -0.34
CA ALA A 477 0.26 -26.60 -0.73
C ALA A 477 -0.04 -26.07 -2.15
N SER A 478 0.01 -24.75 -2.30
CA SER A 478 -0.16 -24.05 -3.58
C SER A 478 0.70 -22.79 -3.58
N ASP A 479 1.09 -22.34 -4.77
CA ASP A 479 1.80 -21.09 -5.03
C ASP A 479 0.85 -19.90 -5.28
N CYS A 480 -0.46 -20.14 -5.38
CA CYS A 480 -1.46 -19.12 -5.65
C CYS A 480 -1.85 -18.35 -4.38
N SER A 481 -1.21 -17.18 -4.16
CA SER A 481 -1.48 -16.31 -3.00
C SER A 481 -2.92 -15.78 -2.93
N ASP A 482 -3.58 -15.57 -4.09
CA ASP A 482 -4.99 -15.19 -4.16
C ASP A 482 -5.90 -16.32 -3.61
N MET A 483 -5.55 -17.60 -3.85
CA MET A 483 -6.31 -18.76 -3.33
C MET A 483 -6.18 -18.88 -1.81
N ILE A 484 -5.00 -18.62 -1.27
CA ILE A 484 -4.77 -18.62 0.19
C ILE A 484 -5.60 -17.53 0.85
N SER A 485 -5.56 -16.31 0.28
CA SER A 485 -6.36 -15.18 0.74
C SER A 485 -7.88 -15.45 0.68
N LEU A 486 -8.33 -16.22 -0.32
CA LEU A 486 -9.71 -16.68 -0.44
C LEU A 486 -10.09 -17.63 0.69
N ILE A 487 -9.23 -18.59 1.02
CA ILE A 487 -9.52 -19.63 2.01
C ILE A 487 -9.50 -19.06 3.43
N ASP A 488 -8.59 -18.11 3.70
CA ASP A 488 -8.50 -17.38 4.97
C ASP A 488 -9.71 -16.47 5.22
N ASN A 489 -10.26 -15.83 4.18
CA ASN A 489 -11.35 -14.86 4.31
C ASN A 489 -12.44 -15.04 3.26
N GLN A 490 -13.17 -16.15 3.37
CA GLN A 490 -14.13 -16.62 2.38
C GLN A 490 -15.26 -15.62 2.08
N ASP A 491 -15.74 -14.92 3.10
CA ASP A 491 -16.84 -13.94 2.96
C ASP A 491 -16.45 -12.72 2.11
N ALA A 492 -15.14 -12.44 2.01
CA ALA A 492 -14.59 -11.35 1.20
C ALA A 492 -14.53 -11.67 -0.30
N TRP A 493 -14.85 -12.91 -0.71
CA TRP A 493 -14.77 -13.39 -2.09
C TRP A 493 -16.10 -13.97 -2.60
N PRO A 494 -17.15 -13.13 -2.73
CA PRO A 494 -18.45 -13.58 -3.22
C PRO A 494 -18.43 -14.28 -4.58
N THR A 495 -17.48 -13.99 -5.46
CA THR A 495 -17.36 -14.67 -6.76
C THR A 495 -17.23 -16.18 -6.61
N PHE A 496 -16.57 -16.65 -5.56
CA PHE A 496 -16.22 -18.05 -5.34
C PHE A 496 -17.13 -18.74 -4.32
N ALA A 497 -18.32 -18.20 -4.08
CA ALA A 497 -19.18 -18.66 -2.99
C ALA A 497 -19.61 -20.14 -3.16
N ALA A 498 -19.83 -20.61 -4.39
CA ALA A 498 -20.21 -21.98 -4.69
C ALA A 498 -19.04 -22.97 -4.48
N GLU A 499 -17.85 -22.58 -4.92
CA GLU A 499 -16.61 -23.32 -4.74
C GLU A 499 -16.26 -23.43 -3.25
N MET A 500 -16.36 -22.33 -2.51
CA MET A 500 -16.10 -22.34 -1.06
C MET A 500 -17.11 -23.16 -0.27
N ALA A 501 -18.37 -23.23 -0.70
CA ALA A 501 -19.34 -24.13 -0.09
C ALA A 501 -18.95 -25.60 -0.29
N SER A 502 -18.41 -25.95 -1.47
CA SER A 502 -17.89 -27.29 -1.75
C SER A 502 -16.65 -27.59 -0.92
N PHE A 503 -15.72 -26.63 -0.83
CA PHE A 503 -14.53 -26.73 0.02
C PHE A 503 -14.88 -27.01 1.48
N ARG A 504 -15.86 -26.28 2.04
CA ARG A 504 -16.33 -26.50 3.43
C ARG A 504 -16.89 -27.90 3.63
N SER A 505 -17.67 -28.42 2.68
CA SER A 505 -18.21 -29.78 2.74
C SER A 505 -17.10 -30.82 2.76
N GLN A 506 -16.16 -30.75 1.82
CA GLN A 506 -15.05 -31.70 1.71
C GLN A 506 -14.09 -31.60 2.90
N LYS A 507 -13.90 -30.40 3.45
CA LYS A 507 -13.13 -30.20 4.68
C LYS A 507 -13.74 -30.96 5.87
N LEU A 508 -15.06 -31.02 6.00
CA LEU A 508 -15.73 -31.79 7.05
C LEU A 508 -15.55 -33.30 6.85
N ASP A 509 -15.54 -33.77 5.60
CA ASP A 509 -15.35 -35.19 5.28
C ASP A 509 -13.92 -35.66 5.55
N LEU A 510 -12.92 -34.80 5.37
CA LEU A 510 -11.52 -35.07 5.71
C LEU A 510 -11.31 -35.12 7.24
N ASP A 511 -11.93 -34.22 8.01
CA ASP A 511 -11.77 -34.14 9.46
C ASP A 511 -13.11 -34.09 10.22
N PRO A 512 -13.79 -35.24 10.40
CA PRO A 512 -15.06 -35.32 11.10
C PRO A 512 -14.96 -35.02 12.61
N SER A 513 -13.76 -34.97 13.18
CA SER A 513 -13.50 -34.63 14.60
C SER A 513 -13.46 -33.13 14.91
N SER A 514 -13.42 -32.27 13.90
CA SER A 514 -13.15 -30.83 14.03
C SER A 514 -14.37 -29.93 14.24
N MET A 515 -15.31 -30.30 15.12
CA MET A 515 -16.37 -29.37 15.52
C MET A 515 -15.91 -28.26 16.49
N SER A 516 -14.65 -28.23 16.97
CA SER A 516 -14.23 -27.22 17.96
C SER A 516 -12.81 -26.65 17.88
N SER A 517 -12.01 -26.88 16.83
CA SER A 517 -10.62 -26.39 16.79
C SER A 517 -10.20 -25.92 15.40
N SER A 518 -9.72 -24.68 15.31
CA SER A 518 -9.35 -23.94 14.09
C SER A 518 -8.18 -24.51 13.29
N ASP A 519 -7.41 -25.46 13.81
CA ASP A 519 -6.01 -25.59 13.41
C ASP A 519 -5.66 -27.02 12.97
N TYR A 520 -5.92 -27.45 11.73
CA TYR A 520 -5.24 -28.64 11.16
C TYR A 520 -5.17 -28.74 9.62
N ILE A 521 -6.01 -28.03 8.84
CA ILE A 521 -5.74 -27.84 7.40
C ILE A 521 -4.92 -26.55 7.24
N SER A 522 -3.60 -26.66 7.37
CA SER A 522 -2.70 -25.60 6.93
C SER A 522 -2.54 -25.69 5.42
N ILE A 523 -3.10 -24.71 4.69
CA ILE A 523 -2.66 -24.48 3.32
C ILE A 523 -1.37 -23.68 3.42
N ILE A 524 -0.24 -24.35 3.24
CA ILE A 524 1.05 -23.70 3.35
C ILE A 524 1.36 -23.07 2.00
N SER A 525 1.48 -21.74 1.98
CA SER A 525 2.06 -21.01 0.85
C SER A 525 3.52 -21.45 0.71
N LYS A 526 3.85 -22.28 -0.28
CA LYS A 526 5.24 -22.50 -0.66
C LYS A 526 5.53 -21.68 -1.90
N GLN A 527 6.46 -20.72 -1.76
CA GLN A 527 7.06 -20.04 -2.89
C GLN A 527 7.90 -21.07 -3.63
N MET A 528 7.36 -21.70 -4.68
CA MET A 528 8.12 -22.66 -5.48
C MET A 528 9.20 -21.91 -6.25
N GLU A 529 10.47 -22.27 -6.03
CA GLU A 529 11.56 -21.87 -6.92
C GLU A 529 11.26 -22.36 -8.34
N SER A 530 10.97 -21.42 -9.24
CA SER A 530 11.06 -21.41 -10.72
C SER A 530 11.29 -22.72 -11.50
N MET A 531 10.62 -23.82 -11.17
CA MET A 531 10.55 -25.00 -12.01
C MET A 531 9.11 -25.51 -12.03
N SER A 532 8.46 -25.42 -13.18
CA SER A 532 7.12 -25.97 -13.36
C SER A 532 7.13 -27.48 -13.04
N MET A 533 6.02 -28.02 -12.54
CA MET A 533 5.89 -29.47 -12.27
C MET A 533 6.22 -30.34 -13.51
N THR A 534 6.02 -29.80 -14.71
CA THR A 534 6.43 -30.39 -16.00
C THR A 534 7.94 -30.65 -16.07
N ALA A 535 8.77 -29.76 -15.52
CA ALA A 535 10.22 -29.93 -15.47
C ALA A 535 10.63 -31.04 -14.47
N ARG A 536 9.94 -31.17 -13.33
CA ARG A 536 10.23 -32.21 -12.33
C ARG A 536 9.94 -33.63 -12.85
N VAL A 537 8.90 -33.80 -13.67
CA VAL A 537 8.59 -35.09 -14.32
C VAL A 537 9.63 -35.43 -15.41
N SER A 538 10.16 -34.43 -16.12
CA SER A 538 11.20 -34.63 -17.15
C SER A 538 12.57 -35.04 -16.59
N VAL A 539 12.90 -34.57 -15.38
CA VAL A 539 14.19 -34.84 -14.69
C VAL A 539 14.31 -36.29 -14.23
N LEU A 540 13.21 -37.03 -14.04
CA LEU A 540 13.23 -38.42 -13.59
C LEU A 540 13.63 -39.45 -14.67
N ARG A 541 13.83 -39.05 -15.94
CA ARG A 541 14.32 -39.96 -17.00
C ARG A 541 15.85 -40.08 -17.07
N ASN A 542 16.60 -39.12 -16.54
CA ASN A 542 18.06 -39.11 -16.66
C ASN A 542 18.70 -38.75 -15.32
N ASN A 543 19.07 -39.77 -14.53
CA ASN A 543 20.43 -39.92 -13.97
C ASN A 543 20.46 -40.99 -12.87
N LYS A 544 21.04 -42.14 -13.21
CA LYS A 544 21.70 -43.05 -12.26
C LYS A 544 23.12 -42.55 -12.05
N ARG A 545 23.45 -42.10 -10.83
CA ARG A 545 24.63 -42.53 -10.03
C ARG A 545 25.10 -41.46 -9.03
N LEU A 546 25.29 -41.98 -7.81
CA LEU A 546 26.33 -41.70 -6.81
C LEU A 546 26.12 -40.65 -5.70
N GLN A 547 26.01 -41.25 -4.51
CA GLN A 547 26.77 -41.11 -3.25
C GLN A 547 26.48 -40.00 -2.23
N GLN A 548 26.30 -40.52 -1.01
CA GLN A 548 26.19 -39.87 0.29
C GLN A 548 27.44 -39.04 0.63
N SER A 549 27.22 -37.85 1.21
CA SER A 549 28.09 -37.33 2.26
C SER A 549 27.24 -36.80 3.41
N ARG A 550 27.68 -37.10 4.63
CA ARG A 550 27.14 -36.59 5.89
C ARG A 550 27.88 -35.31 6.28
N TYR A 551 27.18 -34.51 7.09
CA TYR A 551 27.58 -33.29 7.80
C TYR A 551 27.48 -31.98 7.01
N SER A 552 26.55 -31.13 7.45
CA SER A 552 26.40 -29.77 6.98
C SER A 552 26.12 -28.82 8.15
N PRO A 553 26.78 -27.64 8.26
CA PRO A 553 26.90 -26.85 9.50
C PRO A 553 25.82 -25.75 9.65
N TYR A 554 24.67 -25.90 8.99
CA TYR A 554 23.80 -24.76 8.69
C TYR A 554 22.80 -24.34 9.78
N THR A 555 22.75 -25.00 10.93
CA THR A 555 21.80 -24.66 12.01
C THR A 555 22.22 -23.44 12.84
N ILE A 556 23.48 -22.99 12.73
CA ILE A 556 24.01 -21.87 13.53
C ILE A 556 23.74 -20.52 12.84
N ARG A 557 23.83 -20.48 11.49
CA ARG A 557 23.83 -19.24 10.72
C ARG A 557 22.45 -18.55 10.61
N THR A 558 21.36 -19.30 10.67
CA THR A 558 19.98 -18.75 10.64
C THR A 558 19.56 -18.09 11.96
N LYS A 559 19.96 -18.66 13.11
CA LYS A 559 19.72 -18.05 14.42
C LYS A 559 20.55 -16.77 14.62
N GLU A 560 21.75 -16.72 14.06
CA GLU A 560 22.58 -15.51 14.08
C GLU A 560 21.96 -14.38 13.25
N LYS A 561 21.44 -14.68 12.05
CA LYS A 561 20.78 -13.68 11.20
C LYS A 561 19.52 -13.10 11.86
N GLU A 562 18.64 -13.94 12.39
CA GLU A 562 17.42 -13.50 13.10
C GLU A 562 17.76 -12.68 14.37
N LYS A 563 18.87 -13.02 15.03
CA LYS A 563 19.36 -12.29 16.20
C LYS A 563 19.87 -10.89 15.83
N GLU A 564 20.58 -10.73 14.70
CA GLU A 564 21.01 -9.41 14.23
C GLU A 564 19.82 -8.53 13.81
N GLU A 565 18.82 -9.08 13.12
CA GLU A 565 17.60 -8.34 12.77
C GLU A 565 16.82 -7.84 14.00
N GLN A 566 16.70 -8.67 15.05
CA GLN A 566 16.05 -8.25 16.30
C GLN A 566 16.87 -7.21 17.09
N LYS A 567 18.21 -7.24 16.98
CA LYS A 567 19.09 -6.21 17.55
C LYS A 567 18.90 -4.88 16.83
N GLU A 568 18.86 -4.87 15.50
CA GLU A 568 18.62 -3.64 14.73
C GLU A 568 17.25 -3.03 15.03
N GLU A 569 16.21 -3.85 15.15
CA GLU A 569 14.88 -3.39 15.55
C GLU A 569 14.87 -2.80 16.97
N ALA A 570 15.58 -3.43 17.92
CA ALA A 570 15.72 -2.88 19.28
C ALA A 570 16.49 -1.54 19.30
N ILE A 571 17.48 -1.36 18.43
CA ILE A 571 18.21 -0.10 18.24
C ILE A 571 17.27 0.99 17.72
N ARG A 572 16.52 0.71 16.65
CA ARG A 572 15.53 1.66 16.08
C ARG A 572 14.53 2.13 17.14
N LEU A 573 13.96 1.17 17.87
CA LEU A 573 12.99 1.43 18.93
C LEU A 573 13.57 2.24 20.10
N GLY A 574 14.85 2.04 20.43
CA GLY A 574 15.56 2.85 21.41
C GLY A 574 15.77 4.30 20.97
N VAL A 575 16.10 4.50 19.69
CA VAL A 575 16.20 5.84 19.08
C VAL A 575 14.85 6.55 19.13
N ASP A 576 13.77 5.90 18.69
CA ASP A 576 12.43 6.48 18.72
C ASP A 576 11.98 6.88 20.12
N LEU A 577 12.14 5.99 21.11
CA LEU A 577 11.83 6.30 22.51
C LEU A 577 12.62 7.52 23.01
N SER A 578 13.91 7.60 22.65
CA SER A 578 14.78 8.72 23.04
C SER A 578 14.36 10.04 22.40
N LEU A 579 13.92 10.02 21.15
CA LEU A 579 13.38 11.20 20.47
C LEU A 579 12.10 11.70 21.13
N PHE A 580 11.21 10.79 21.55
CA PHE A 580 10.02 11.18 22.31
C PHE A 580 10.37 11.75 23.69
N VAL A 581 11.39 11.20 24.36
CA VAL A 581 11.89 11.77 25.63
C VAL A 581 12.44 13.18 25.39
N ALA A 582 13.24 13.38 24.34
CA ALA A 582 13.75 14.70 23.97
C ALA A 582 12.60 15.68 23.67
N GLU A 583 11.62 15.27 22.85
CA GLU A 583 10.43 16.08 22.53
C GLU A 583 9.66 16.51 23.78
N ALA A 584 9.49 15.61 24.74
CA ALA A 584 8.90 15.91 26.05
C ALA A 584 9.74 16.90 26.89
N MET A 585 11.07 16.82 26.82
CA MET A 585 11.94 17.78 27.50
C MET A 585 11.81 19.19 26.91
N PHE A 586 11.65 19.33 25.60
CA PHE A 586 11.36 20.61 24.96
C PHE A 586 9.94 21.09 25.23
N LEU A 587 8.96 20.18 25.35
CA LEU A 587 7.59 20.55 25.69
C LEU A 587 7.49 21.16 27.10
N LEU A 588 8.22 20.59 28.06
CA LEU A 588 8.23 21.00 29.46
C LEU A 588 9.30 22.05 29.76
N SER A 589 10.08 22.51 28.78
CA SER A 589 11.20 23.41 29.04
C SER A 589 10.74 24.80 29.45
N ASP A 590 9.47 25.16 29.27
CA ASP A 590 8.86 26.41 29.75
C ASP A 590 9.03 26.62 31.26
N ASP A 591 9.05 25.53 32.03
CA ASP A 591 9.42 25.50 33.45
C ASP A 591 10.47 24.41 33.70
N ILE A 592 11.71 24.82 33.98
CA ILE A 592 12.85 23.91 34.13
C ILE A 592 12.57 22.87 35.23
N ARG A 593 11.86 23.28 36.28
CA ARG A 593 11.46 22.39 37.39
C ARG A 593 10.60 21.23 36.90
N SER A 594 9.55 21.48 36.13
CA SER A 594 8.65 20.45 35.58
C SER A 594 9.38 19.47 34.67
N MET A 595 10.27 19.97 33.81
CA MET A 595 11.12 19.13 32.96
C MET A 595 12.05 18.23 33.80
N LEU A 596 12.70 18.78 34.83
CA LEU A 596 13.54 18.00 35.73
C LEU A 596 12.74 16.97 36.53
N VAL A 597 11.52 17.29 36.96
CA VAL A 597 10.62 16.33 37.64
C VAL A 597 10.23 15.20 36.69
N PHE A 598 9.96 15.48 35.40
CA PHE A 598 9.72 14.44 34.40
C PHE A 598 10.93 13.52 34.20
N CYS A 599 12.13 14.09 34.00
CA CYS A 599 13.37 13.33 33.85
C CYS A 599 13.66 12.46 35.09
N PHE A 600 13.38 12.99 36.28
CA PHE A 600 13.49 12.23 37.54
C PHE A 600 12.41 11.14 37.66
N TRP A 601 11.19 11.42 37.21
CA TRP A 601 10.07 10.48 37.25
C TRP A 601 10.32 9.27 36.35
N LEU A 602 10.86 9.49 35.14
CA LEU A 602 11.35 8.44 34.25
C LEU A 602 12.32 7.50 34.98
N PHE A 603 13.24 8.06 35.75
CA PHE A 603 14.20 7.30 36.54
C PHE A 603 13.56 6.52 37.69
N LYS A 604 12.68 7.16 38.48
CA LYS A 604 12.04 6.54 39.65
C LYS A 604 11.24 5.29 39.26
N TYR A 605 10.54 5.36 38.13
CA TYR A 605 9.63 4.33 37.67
C TYR A 605 10.20 3.39 36.60
N ALA A 606 11.38 3.62 36.02
CA ALA A 606 12.01 2.68 35.09
C ALA A 606 12.44 1.33 35.73
N GLY A 607 12.34 1.16 37.06
CA GLY A 607 12.50 -0.12 37.77
C GLY A 607 13.78 -0.18 38.64
N LYS A 608 13.88 -1.19 39.53
CA LYS A 608 15.01 -1.44 40.45
C LYS A 608 16.31 -1.88 39.72
N ARG A 609 16.75 -1.18 38.68
CA ARG A 609 17.98 -1.49 37.93
C ARG A 609 19.03 -0.40 38.15
N LYS A 610 20.30 -0.82 38.23
CA LYS A 610 21.47 0.06 38.43
C LYS A 610 21.57 1.11 37.32
N PHE A 611 22.19 2.26 37.60
CA PHE A 611 22.50 3.31 36.62
C PHE A 611 23.20 2.77 35.37
N ASP A 612 23.92 1.66 35.54
CA ASP A 612 24.72 0.98 34.51
C ASP A 612 23.89 0.09 33.57
N GLY A 613 22.54 0.19 33.61
CA GLY A 613 21.67 -0.56 32.71
C GLY A 613 21.80 -0.07 31.25
N PRO A 614 21.94 -0.97 30.25
CA PRO A 614 22.30 -0.62 28.87
C PRO A 614 21.30 0.30 28.17
N VAL A 615 20.01 0.18 28.50
CA VAL A 615 18.91 1.00 27.97
C VAL A 615 18.75 2.30 28.77
N VAL A 616 18.78 2.21 30.10
CA VAL A 616 18.57 3.38 30.99
C VAL A 616 19.72 4.37 30.88
N GLY A 617 20.97 3.89 30.81
CA GLY A 617 22.15 4.72 30.63
C GLY A 617 22.14 5.50 29.31
N ARG A 618 21.69 4.87 28.20
CA ARG A 618 21.57 5.54 26.89
C ARG A 618 20.48 6.59 26.86
N VAL A 619 19.28 6.28 27.37
CA VAL A 619 18.21 7.29 27.51
C VAL A 619 18.70 8.47 28.35
N PHE A 620 19.46 8.21 29.41
CA PHE A 620 20.01 9.25 30.26
C PHE A 620 21.07 10.10 29.55
N TYR A 621 21.95 9.48 28.77
CA TYR A 621 22.91 10.21 27.95
C TYR A 621 22.21 11.15 26.96
N VAL A 622 21.08 10.72 26.38
CA VAL A 622 20.24 11.58 25.54
C VAL A 622 19.67 12.75 26.35
N ILE A 623 19.13 12.50 27.55
CA ILE A 623 18.63 13.56 28.43
C ILE A 623 19.74 14.57 28.74
N GLN A 624 20.93 14.09 29.10
CA GLN A 624 22.09 14.94 29.38
C GLN A 624 22.52 15.74 28.15
N TYR A 625 22.61 15.10 26.99
CA TYR A 625 22.97 15.73 25.73
C TYR A 625 21.97 16.83 25.35
N VAL A 626 20.67 16.53 25.41
CA VAL A 626 19.60 17.48 25.10
C VAL A 626 19.63 18.66 26.07
N PHE A 627 19.77 18.38 27.36
CA PHE A 627 19.83 19.42 28.38
C PHE A 627 21.02 20.36 28.17
N ILE A 628 22.23 19.83 28.02
CA ILE A 628 23.46 20.66 27.90
C ILE A 628 23.50 21.42 26.58
N THR A 629 23.05 20.80 25.48
CA THR A 629 23.24 21.36 24.13
C THR A 629 22.13 22.33 23.75
N PHE A 630 20.89 22.06 24.16
CA PHE A 630 19.72 22.80 23.64
C PHE A 630 18.94 23.56 24.70
N ILE A 631 18.92 23.10 25.96
CA ILE A 631 18.09 23.70 27.01
C ILE A 631 18.91 24.66 27.90
N LYS A 632 20.03 24.20 28.47
CA LYS A 632 20.94 24.97 29.35
C LYS A 632 21.49 26.25 28.71
N PRO A 633 21.86 26.31 27.40
CA PRO A 633 22.40 27.52 26.79
C PRO A 633 21.36 28.64 26.61
N LYS A 634 20.06 28.34 26.69
CA LYS A 634 18.96 29.30 26.55
C LYS A 634 18.67 30.09 27.85
N ASN A 635 19.64 30.15 28.77
CA ASN A 635 19.56 30.81 30.08
C ASN A 635 18.81 32.16 29.99
N GLY A 636 17.63 32.23 30.59
CA GLY A 636 16.81 33.44 30.68
C GLY A 636 15.42 33.36 30.05
N VAL A 637 15.10 32.31 29.27
CA VAL A 637 13.77 32.14 28.64
C VAL A 637 12.77 31.39 29.52
N TYR A 638 13.26 30.64 30.52
CA TYR A 638 12.45 29.69 31.28
C TYR A 638 12.48 30.02 32.77
N GLU A 639 11.30 30.12 33.38
CA GLU A 639 11.15 30.47 34.79
C GLU A 639 11.49 29.25 35.67
N ASP A 640 12.11 29.50 36.82
CA ASP A 640 12.35 28.51 37.86
C ASP A 640 11.41 28.79 39.04
N GLY A 641 10.44 27.90 39.28
CA GLY A 641 9.51 28.00 40.42
C GLY A 641 8.01 27.89 40.09
N GLY A 642 7.63 27.69 38.81
CA GLY A 642 6.25 27.48 38.37
C GLY A 642 5.88 26.00 38.19
N LYS A 643 4.69 25.74 37.64
CA LYS A 643 4.37 24.47 36.96
C LYS A 643 4.24 24.78 35.48
N SER A 644 4.87 23.97 34.62
CA SER A 644 4.72 24.07 33.15
C SER A 644 3.24 24.12 32.77
N ILE A 645 2.88 24.99 31.83
CA ILE A 645 1.51 25.10 31.32
C ILE A 645 1.06 23.77 30.70
N GLN A 646 2.03 23.02 30.17
CA GLN A 646 1.82 21.73 29.52
C GLN A 646 1.81 20.54 30.50
N TRP A 647 2.10 20.77 31.80
CA TRP A 647 2.26 19.71 32.79
C TRP A 647 1.02 18.84 32.96
N GLU A 648 -0.18 19.43 33.08
CA GLU A 648 -1.41 18.68 33.34
C GLU A 648 -1.84 17.81 32.13
N GLN A 649 -1.59 18.29 30.91
CA GLN A 649 -1.81 17.49 29.70
C GLN A 649 -0.79 16.36 29.59
N PHE A 650 0.48 16.67 29.87
CA PHE A 650 1.59 15.73 29.75
C PHE A 650 1.60 14.64 30.85
N LYS A 651 1.13 14.95 32.06
CA LYS A 651 1.17 14.05 33.22
C LYS A 651 0.45 12.72 32.97
N THR A 652 -0.64 12.73 32.21
CA THR A 652 -1.37 11.50 31.85
C THR A 652 -0.56 10.57 30.94
N SER A 653 0.27 11.15 30.08
CA SER A 653 1.11 10.44 29.09
C SER A 653 2.47 10.03 29.64
N SER A 654 2.92 10.65 30.73
CA SER A 654 4.18 10.32 31.41
C SER A 654 4.31 8.82 31.72
N TYR A 655 3.21 8.14 32.07
CA TYR A 655 3.20 6.70 32.38
C TYR A 655 3.74 5.82 31.24
N HIS A 656 3.40 6.14 29.99
CA HIS A 656 3.80 5.36 28.82
C HIS A 656 5.30 5.41 28.57
N PHE A 657 5.98 6.50 28.94
CA PHE A 657 7.44 6.61 28.80
C PHE A 657 8.19 5.65 29.74
N ALA A 658 7.83 5.62 31.02
CA ALA A 658 8.45 4.68 31.96
C ALA A 658 8.13 3.23 31.60
N PHE A 659 6.92 2.98 31.08
CA PHE A 659 6.55 1.66 30.56
C PHE A 659 7.40 1.26 29.35
N GLY A 660 7.59 2.17 28.39
CA GLY A 660 8.48 1.99 27.24
C GLY A 660 9.92 1.67 27.65
N VAL A 661 10.49 2.41 28.60
CA VAL A 661 11.85 2.10 29.10
C VAL A 661 11.92 0.68 29.68
N ARG A 662 10.91 0.24 30.46
CA ARG A 662 10.90 -1.10 31.07
C ARG A 662 10.81 -2.23 30.04
N VAL A 663 9.92 -2.10 29.06
CA VAL A 663 9.72 -3.14 28.05
C VAL A 663 10.95 -3.23 27.15
N LEU A 664 11.52 -2.10 26.73
CA LEU A 664 12.76 -2.09 25.95
C LEU A 664 13.93 -2.70 26.75
N ALA A 665 14.06 -2.38 28.04
CA ALA A 665 15.07 -2.98 28.90
C ALA A 665 14.89 -4.50 29.11
N ARG A 666 13.68 -5.03 28.92
CA ARG A 666 13.42 -6.48 28.92
C ARG A 666 13.78 -7.12 27.58
N ILE A 667 13.44 -6.48 26.47
CA ILE A 667 13.80 -6.92 25.11
C ILE A 667 15.33 -6.99 24.97
N VAL A 668 16.02 -5.91 25.32
CA VAL A 668 17.49 -5.83 25.24
C VAL A 668 18.16 -6.87 26.13
N SER A 669 17.68 -7.07 27.36
CA SER A 669 18.23 -8.08 28.27
C SER A 669 18.10 -9.52 27.73
N ILE A 670 17.04 -9.82 26.96
CA ILE A 670 16.88 -11.14 26.32
C ILE A 670 17.87 -11.29 25.15
N LEU A 671 18.04 -10.23 24.36
CA LEU A 671 18.96 -10.20 23.21
C LEU A 671 20.44 -10.25 23.64
N GLU A 672 20.81 -9.62 24.76
CA GLU A 672 22.15 -9.65 25.35
C GLU A 672 22.57 -11.07 25.78
N ILE A 673 21.64 -11.85 26.32
CA ILE A 673 21.87 -13.26 26.71
C ILE A 673 21.91 -14.18 25.47
N GLY A 674 21.71 -13.62 24.28
CA GLY A 674 21.76 -14.34 23.02
C GLY A 674 20.51 -15.14 22.68
N SER A 675 19.39 -14.85 23.36
CA SER A 675 18.08 -15.45 23.11
C SER A 675 17.25 -14.58 22.18
N LEU A 676 16.32 -15.20 21.44
CA LEU A 676 15.37 -14.50 20.58
C LEU A 676 14.16 -14.01 21.37
N VAL A 677 13.67 -12.82 21.05
CA VAL A 677 12.45 -12.24 21.59
C VAL A 677 11.27 -12.67 20.73
N LYS A 678 10.20 -13.17 21.34
CA LYS A 678 8.98 -13.56 20.61
C LYS A 678 8.41 -12.36 19.84
N PRO A 679 7.89 -12.53 18.60
CA PRO A 679 7.31 -11.43 17.80
C PRO A 679 6.21 -10.63 18.51
N SER A 680 5.48 -11.26 19.43
CA SER A 680 4.47 -10.60 20.27
C SER A 680 5.06 -9.52 21.20
N GLY A 681 6.32 -9.65 21.62
CA GLY A 681 7.02 -8.67 22.45
C GLY A 681 7.28 -7.36 21.72
N PHE A 682 7.80 -7.43 20.49
CA PHE A 682 7.99 -6.26 19.63
C PHE A 682 6.66 -5.65 19.18
N LYS A 683 5.65 -6.49 18.88
CA LYS A 683 4.30 -6.01 18.53
C LYS A 683 3.66 -5.20 19.66
N TYR A 684 3.78 -5.68 20.89
CA TYR A 684 3.27 -4.98 22.08
C TYR A 684 4.02 -3.67 22.34
N TYR A 685 5.35 -3.66 22.18
CA TYR A 685 6.15 -2.43 22.31
C TYR A 685 5.77 -1.36 21.28
N ASN A 686 5.66 -1.76 20.01
CA ASN A 686 5.26 -0.87 18.92
C ASN A 686 3.88 -0.24 19.14
N GLN A 687 2.95 -0.97 19.76
CA GLN A 687 1.65 -0.42 20.15
C GLN A 687 1.76 0.68 21.22
N GLU A 688 2.68 0.56 22.17
CA GLU A 688 2.90 1.58 23.21
C GLU A 688 3.63 2.82 22.68
N ILE A 689 4.62 2.64 21.81
CA ILE A 689 5.28 3.75 21.11
C ILE A 689 4.28 4.55 20.27
N LYS A 690 3.34 3.87 19.62
CA LYS A 690 2.28 4.53 18.85
C LYS A 690 1.33 5.35 19.74
N LYS A 691 1.01 4.89 20.95
CA LYS A 691 0.22 5.69 21.92
C LYS A 691 0.96 6.94 22.37
N LEU A 692 2.28 6.84 22.58
CA LEU A 692 3.14 8.00 22.90
C LEU A 692 3.15 9.01 21.75
N GLU A 693 3.31 8.54 20.51
CA GLU A 693 3.28 9.38 19.32
C GLU A 693 1.93 10.10 19.17
N GLU A 694 0.82 9.38 19.32
CA GLU A 694 -0.53 9.94 19.26
C GLU A 694 -0.76 11.00 20.35
N SER A 695 -0.22 10.79 21.55
CA SER A 695 -0.31 11.75 22.64
C SER A 695 0.54 13.00 22.42
N LEU A 696 1.73 12.89 21.83
CA LEU A 696 2.60 14.03 21.58
C LEU A 696 2.20 14.81 20.33
N ARG A 697 1.44 14.18 19.43
CA ARG A 697 0.97 14.81 18.18
C ARG A 697 0.19 16.10 18.39
N SER A 698 -0.61 16.20 19.45
CA SER A 698 -1.41 17.41 19.74
C SER A 698 -0.58 18.59 20.27
N VAL A 699 0.66 18.34 20.71
CA VAL A 699 1.55 19.33 21.33
C VAL A 699 2.87 19.52 20.56
N LYS A 700 2.97 18.91 19.38
CA LYS A 700 4.16 18.92 18.51
C LYS A 700 4.56 20.34 18.06
N ASP A 701 3.59 21.20 17.80
CA ASP A 701 3.86 22.58 17.39
C ASP A 701 4.50 23.39 18.54
N VAL A 702 4.18 23.03 19.80
CA VAL A 702 4.74 23.67 21.00
C VAL A 702 6.19 23.25 21.23
N SER A 703 6.50 21.95 21.10
CA SER A 703 7.88 21.46 21.22
C SER A 703 8.76 22.00 20.09
N ALA A 704 8.24 22.09 18.87
CA ALA A 704 8.92 22.70 17.72
C ALA A 704 9.18 24.21 17.94
N ALA A 705 8.22 24.95 18.48
CA ALA A 705 8.39 26.36 18.85
C ALA A 705 9.47 26.54 19.93
N ASN A 706 9.62 25.58 20.85
CA ASN A 706 10.69 25.55 21.85
C ASN A 706 12.07 25.12 21.27
N GLY A 707 12.15 24.87 19.96
CA GLY A 707 13.37 24.59 19.22
C GLY A 707 13.72 23.11 19.09
N PHE A 708 12.75 22.20 19.26
CA PHE A 708 12.95 20.78 18.99
C PHE A 708 13.12 20.53 17.49
N SER A 709 14.25 19.96 17.10
CA SER A 709 14.49 19.40 15.75
C SER A 709 14.75 17.91 15.88
N ARG A 710 13.80 17.11 15.38
CA ARG A 710 13.86 15.65 15.47
C ARG A 710 15.08 15.10 14.73
N GLU A 711 15.31 15.57 13.50
CA GLU A 711 16.37 15.12 12.61
C GLU A 711 17.76 15.47 13.15
N ALA A 712 17.92 16.66 13.75
CA ALA A 712 19.20 17.10 14.31
C ALA A 712 19.61 16.27 15.54
N ILE A 713 18.64 15.93 16.40
CA ILE A 713 18.87 15.10 17.59
C ILE A 713 19.08 13.64 17.18
N GLU A 714 18.27 13.12 16.25
CA GLU A 714 18.36 11.74 15.74
C GLU A 714 19.75 11.42 15.20
N ALA A 715 20.30 12.29 14.35
CA ALA A 715 21.63 12.11 13.76
C ALA A 715 22.76 11.97 14.81
N LYS A 716 22.57 12.53 16.02
CA LYS A 716 23.55 12.49 17.11
C LYS A 716 23.34 11.32 18.07
N ILE A 717 22.10 10.89 18.28
CA ILE A 717 21.78 9.79 19.19
C ILE A 717 21.75 8.43 18.49
N PHE A 718 21.69 8.36 17.16
CA PHE A 718 21.69 7.10 16.43
C PHE A 718 22.95 6.26 16.72
N HIS A 719 24.14 6.89 16.70
CA HIS A 719 25.41 6.24 17.01
C HIS A 719 25.48 5.72 18.47
N LEU A 720 24.82 6.42 19.40
CA LEU A 720 24.72 6.00 20.80
C LEU A 720 23.98 4.67 20.95
N TRP A 721 22.89 4.49 20.20
CA TRP A 721 22.10 3.26 20.21
C TRP A 721 22.73 2.14 19.39
N LYS A 722 23.47 2.46 18.31
CA LYS A 722 24.19 1.47 17.51
C LYS A 722 25.22 0.67 18.33
N SER A 723 25.85 1.31 19.33
CA SER A 723 26.81 0.66 20.24
C SER A 723 26.19 -0.31 21.27
N LEU A 724 24.86 -0.49 21.27
CA LEU A 724 24.14 -1.29 22.27
C LEU A 724 24.58 -2.76 22.33
N PHE A 725 24.98 -3.34 21.20
CA PHE A 725 25.32 -4.76 21.08
C PHE A 725 26.76 -5.03 20.59
N GLU A 726 27.63 -4.02 20.63
CA GLU A 726 29.06 -4.15 20.25
C GLU A 726 29.87 -4.89 21.34
N THR A 727 30.90 -5.65 20.96
CA THR A 727 31.71 -6.51 21.84
C THR A 727 32.47 -5.77 22.94
N THR A 728 32.76 -4.49 22.70
CA THR A 728 33.22 -3.53 23.70
C THR A 728 32.20 -2.41 23.75
N PRO A 729 31.10 -2.56 24.51
CA PRO A 729 30.24 -1.41 24.75
C PRO A 729 31.12 -0.42 25.51
N GLY A 730 31.49 0.69 24.88
CA GLY A 730 32.04 1.80 25.64
C GLY A 730 31.09 2.02 26.80
N LEU A 731 31.54 1.87 28.04
CA LEU A 731 30.70 2.17 29.19
C LEU A 731 30.35 3.65 29.07
N ILE A 732 29.19 3.95 28.51
CA ILE A 732 28.63 5.29 28.49
C ILE A 732 27.98 5.46 29.86
N ASN A 733 28.84 5.56 30.87
CA ASN A 733 28.43 5.92 32.20
C ASN A 733 28.19 7.43 32.17
N PRO A 734 26.95 7.89 32.37
CA PRO A 734 26.74 9.31 32.61
C PRO A 734 27.58 9.69 33.83
N THR A 735 28.47 10.66 33.66
CA THR A 735 29.41 11.06 34.70
C THR A 735 28.58 11.44 35.93
N LYS A 736 28.74 10.73 37.06
CA LYS A 736 27.98 10.98 38.30
C LYS A 736 27.90 12.48 38.64
N SER A 737 28.99 13.22 38.39
CA SER A 737 29.10 14.68 38.53
C SER A 737 28.04 15.47 37.73
N ILE A 738 27.77 15.08 36.49
CA ILE A 738 26.83 15.79 35.58
C ILE A 738 25.37 15.46 35.91
N VAL A 739 25.09 14.23 36.37
CA VAL A 739 23.77 13.86 36.89
C VAL A 739 23.42 14.68 38.13
N ILE A 740 24.40 14.86 39.02
CA ILE A 740 24.27 15.68 40.21
C ILE A 740 24.08 17.16 39.83
N GLU A 741 24.79 17.68 38.82
CA GLU A 741 24.53 19.04 38.30
C GLU A 741 23.13 19.20 37.72
N LEU A 742 22.66 18.25 36.90
CA LEU A 742 21.34 18.30 36.25
C LEU A 742 20.21 18.39 37.28
N PHE A 743 20.31 17.64 38.38
CA PHE A 743 19.29 17.60 39.43
C PHE A 743 19.63 18.46 40.66
N ARG A 744 20.71 19.24 40.64
CA ARG A 744 21.12 20.15 41.74
C ARG A 744 19.99 21.09 42.17
N PRO A 745 19.18 21.69 41.26
CA PRO A 745 18.04 22.52 41.65
C PRO A 745 16.99 21.77 42.50
N LEU A 746 16.67 20.52 42.14
CA LEU A 746 15.73 19.69 42.90
C LEU A 746 16.32 19.19 44.23
N LEU A 747 17.64 19.05 44.32
CA LEU A 747 18.35 18.61 45.54
C LEU A 747 18.40 19.71 46.60
N ASN A 748 18.54 20.97 46.20
CA ASN A 748 18.64 22.11 47.10
C ASN A 748 17.30 22.43 47.82
N GLU A 749 16.16 22.04 47.22
CA GLU A 749 14.83 22.23 47.82
C GLU A 749 14.35 21.04 48.68
N ALA A 750 14.85 19.83 48.40
CA ALA A 750 14.32 18.58 48.96
C ALA A 750 14.87 18.23 50.35
N SER A 751 14.88 19.19 51.29
CA SER A 751 15.21 18.92 52.69
C SER A 751 14.15 18.09 53.44
N ARG A 752 13.04 17.67 52.79
CA ARG A 752 11.94 16.97 53.49
C ARG A 752 11.34 15.72 52.85
N ASP A 753 11.84 15.16 51.73
CA ASP A 753 11.22 13.92 51.23
C ASP A 753 12.10 12.99 50.38
N ALA A 754 11.59 11.76 50.15
CA ALA A 754 12.23 10.56 49.58
C ALA A 754 13.14 10.71 48.32
N CYS A 755 13.16 11.88 47.68
CA CYS A 755 14.08 12.27 46.61
C CYS A 755 15.56 12.19 47.06
N SER A 756 15.83 12.58 48.31
CA SER A 756 17.18 12.64 48.87
C SER A 756 17.89 11.28 48.88
N ARG A 757 17.24 10.17 49.27
CA ARG A 757 17.91 8.86 49.49
C ARG A 757 18.45 8.17 48.23
N ARG A 758 17.82 8.36 47.05
CA ARG A 758 18.32 7.78 45.78
C ARG A 758 19.42 8.62 45.15
N LEU A 759 19.35 9.93 45.27
CA LEU A 759 20.39 10.84 44.77
C LEU A 759 21.62 10.87 45.70
N THR A 760 21.46 10.74 47.02
CA THR A 760 22.60 10.55 47.96
C THR A 760 23.31 9.20 47.77
N SER A 761 22.63 8.18 47.24
CA SER A 761 23.31 6.92 46.85
C SER A 761 24.22 7.06 45.62
N LEU A 762 24.14 8.18 44.88
CA LEU A 762 25.05 8.52 43.79
C LEU A 762 26.24 9.37 44.25
N SER A 763 26.13 10.08 45.38
CA SER A 763 27.20 10.88 45.97
C SER A 763 28.19 10.07 46.82
N ILE A 764 27.97 8.76 46.96
CA ILE A 764 28.89 7.79 47.58
C ILE A 764 29.52 6.92 46.49
#